data_AF-A0A966BI86-F1
#
_entry.id   AF-A0A966BI86-F1
#
_cell.length_a   1.000
_cell.length_b   1.000
_cell.length_c   1.000
_cell.angle_alpha   90.00
_cell.angle_beta   90.00
_cell.angle_gamma   90.00
#
_symmetry.space_group_name_H-M   'P 1'
#
loop_
_entity.id
_entity.type
_entity.pdbx_description
1 polymer ?
#
loop_
_entity_poly.entity_id
_entity_poly.type
_entity_poly.pdbx_seq_one_letter_code
_entity_poly.pdbx_strand_id
1 'polypeptide(L)'
;MALEDTQQLPERQLAVQWRVEALAAEAEISVDTIRYYQKIGILQPPERVGRIAIYNTTHLMRLAKIRELSQAGFSLNQIERLVDTDRDPLFGALQSTDTTLSLQQLAEISGFPQEIVELAVDAGLITSLPNDPTRFNSETRDMLSAGSALLAAGLPLDELLQLATRHAENVEETVDDAIRLFQNYLKPNDRDQRSEIVANLVPLVSDLVGGHFRQTLINQASTRLLRTNPVFEDGKESQVNHSGTPERIHTSFKFIRELRPGCNALAVFNAAKGLPRAFWSIPESGISMTAIGEIFSASSRSHQERFSDISADIGKLDLEVTGVDGPPESGPLLIGGIAFSDQQTGRPPDWNSFGAGRLVLPALLIAETPDGTFTTRCVEDDYEYLLDSTYLPSALGEVTEVNHQKDPDYEDLVAAALETIASGELDKVVAARSLCISGTLDETVILKRLCERFPNCATFAFDYGGPIFLGASPELLISRNGLRVDTMALAGSRPRDQDSNIDAQLREELITSVKERREHQIVVDDIRATLRNAGVLLDGNSSTGVLQLKRNQHLSTPIGGEWTAFTSTLDLVSNLHPTPAVAGLPRRSSQDWINHNESFDRGWYAGPVGWLTLNGACEFRVALRSGLMQKDDIMLFAGGGIIEGSVPSHELAETSIKFEALLGVLGLSE
;
A
#
# COMPACT_ATOMS: atom_id res chain seq x y z
N MET A 1 17.83 66.52 -61.52
CA MET A 1 18.61 66.49 -60.27
C MET A 1 17.78 65.69 -59.28
N ALA A 2 17.87 64.35 -59.22
CA ALA A 2 18.98 63.52 -58.71
C ALA A 2 19.34 63.91 -57.27
N LEU A 3 19.34 63.08 -56.23
CA LEU A 3 19.08 61.65 -55.95
C LEU A 3 18.54 61.64 -54.49
N GLU A 4 17.73 60.69 -54.01
CA GLU A 4 18.15 59.44 -53.35
C GLU A 4 16.89 58.72 -52.79
N ASP A 5 17.09 57.48 -52.31
CA ASP A 5 16.19 56.57 -51.59
C ASP A 5 15.29 55.61 -52.38
N THR A 6 15.83 54.42 -52.67
CA THR A 6 15.09 53.17 -52.48
C THR A 6 16.04 51.95 -52.39
N GLN A 7 15.65 50.98 -51.54
CA GLN A 7 16.00 49.54 -51.50
C GLN A 7 17.20 49.10 -50.63
N GLN A 8 16.94 48.51 -49.45
CA GLN A 8 16.70 47.06 -49.22
C GLN A 8 16.47 46.78 -47.71
N LEU A 9 15.35 46.12 -47.37
CA LEU A 9 15.04 45.55 -46.04
C LEU A 9 15.20 44.02 -46.09
N PRO A 10 15.48 43.32 -44.98
CA PRO A 10 15.93 41.93 -44.95
C PRO A 10 14.79 40.90 -45.11
N GLU A 11 15.13 39.74 -45.65
CA GLU A 11 14.25 38.57 -45.85
C GLU A 11 13.60 38.07 -44.55
N ARG A 12 12.27 37.95 -44.55
CA ARG A 12 11.48 37.21 -43.54
C ARG A 12 11.52 35.72 -43.89
N GLN A 13 11.97 34.86 -42.97
CA GLN A 13 11.72 33.41 -43.04
C GLN A 13 10.20 33.15 -42.98
N LEU A 14 9.64 32.63 -44.07
CA LEU A 14 8.23 32.25 -44.18
C LEU A 14 7.97 30.99 -43.34
N ALA A 15 7.13 31.08 -42.31
CA ALA A 15 6.63 29.91 -41.57
C ALA A 15 5.79 29.04 -42.52
N VAL A 16 6.21 27.79 -42.74
CA VAL A 16 5.50 26.85 -43.61
C VAL A 16 4.16 26.50 -42.98
N GLN A 17 3.10 26.58 -43.77
CA GLN A 17 1.71 26.36 -43.34
C GLN A 17 1.07 25.27 -44.21
N TRP A 18 0.49 24.26 -43.57
CA TRP A 18 -0.16 23.11 -44.22
C TRP A 18 -1.67 23.14 -44.03
N ARG A 19 -2.41 22.71 -45.05
CA ARG A 19 -3.79 22.21 -44.88
C ARG A 19 -3.75 20.78 -44.39
N VAL A 20 -4.85 20.28 -43.81
CA VAL A 20 -4.87 18.95 -43.18
C VAL A 20 -4.46 17.82 -44.14
N GLU A 21 -4.81 17.92 -45.43
CA GLU A 21 -4.41 16.92 -46.44
C GLU A 21 -2.91 16.96 -46.74
N ALA A 22 -2.31 18.16 -46.76
CA ALA A 22 -0.88 18.34 -46.99
C ALA A 22 -0.06 17.93 -45.75
N LEU A 23 -0.57 18.21 -44.54
CA LEU A 23 0.06 17.76 -43.30
C LEU A 23 0.02 16.24 -43.16
N ALA A 24 -1.10 15.62 -43.53
CA ALA A 24 -1.25 14.16 -43.54
C ALA A 24 -0.24 13.48 -44.47
N ALA A 25 -0.06 14.04 -45.68
CA ALA A 25 0.94 13.56 -46.63
C ALA A 25 2.37 13.72 -46.08
N GLU A 26 2.69 14.87 -45.50
CA GLU A 26 4.02 15.16 -44.94
C GLU A 26 4.35 14.30 -43.70
N ALA A 27 3.36 14.03 -42.85
CA ALA A 27 3.50 13.20 -41.65
C ALA A 27 3.36 11.69 -41.92
N GLU A 28 3.09 11.30 -43.18
CA GLU A 28 2.80 9.93 -43.63
C GLU A 28 1.68 9.22 -42.81
N ILE A 29 0.64 9.95 -42.41
CA ILE A 29 -0.50 9.41 -41.68
C ILE A 29 -1.83 9.85 -42.30
N SER A 30 -2.93 9.18 -41.94
CA SER A 30 -4.24 9.54 -42.48
C SER A 30 -4.79 10.84 -41.87
N VAL A 31 -5.62 11.56 -42.64
CA VAL A 31 -6.37 12.73 -42.13
C VAL A 31 -7.26 12.34 -40.94
N ASP A 32 -7.82 11.13 -40.93
CA ASP A 32 -8.66 10.64 -39.83
C ASP A 32 -7.85 10.39 -38.56
N THR A 33 -6.60 9.95 -38.68
CA THR A 33 -5.66 9.82 -37.56
C THR A 33 -5.36 11.19 -36.94
N ILE A 34 -5.12 12.21 -37.76
CA ILE A 34 -4.89 13.59 -37.30
C ILE A 34 -6.13 14.11 -36.54
N ARG A 35 -7.34 13.89 -37.08
CA ARG A 35 -8.59 14.29 -36.41
C ARG A 35 -8.85 13.51 -35.12
N TYR A 36 -8.50 12.21 -35.11
CA TYR A 36 -8.61 11.39 -33.92
C TYR A 36 -7.66 11.89 -32.82
N TYR A 37 -6.40 12.20 -33.15
CA TYR A 37 -5.41 12.76 -32.23
C TYR A 37 -5.82 14.12 -31.66
N GLN A 38 -6.50 14.95 -32.46
CA GLN A 38 -7.09 16.19 -31.97
C GLN A 38 -8.26 15.94 -31.01
N LYS A 39 -9.09 14.94 -31.29
CA LYS A 39 -10.25 14.60 -30.46
C LYS A 39 -9.85 14.09 -29.08
N ILE A 40 -8.78 13.32 -29.00
CA ILE A 40 -8.24 12.79 -27.73
C ILE A 40 -7.19 13.72 -27.10
N GLY A 41 -7.05 14.96 -27.57
CA GLY A 41 -6.21 15.98 -26.93
C GLY A 41 -4.71 15.88 -27.20
N ILE A 42 -4.21 14.79 -27.79
CA ILE A 42 -2.76 14.60 -27.98
C ILE A 42 -2.15 15.49 -29.08
N LEU A 43 -2.96 16.01 -30.01
CA LEU A 43 -2.55 17.01 -31.00
C LEU A 43 -3.37 18.29 -30.84
N GLN A 44 -2.69 19.43 -30.76
CA GLN A 44 -3.34 20.73 -30.57
C GLN A 44 -4.27 21.10 -31.74
N PRO A 45 -5.33 21.89 -31.48
CA PRO A 45 -6.22 22.35 -32.53
C PRO A 45 -5.51 23.32 -33.49
N PRO A 46 -5.83 23.28 -34.79
CA PRO A 46 -5.17 24.09 -35.79
C PRO A 46 -5.67 25.54 -35.74
N GLU A 47 -4.87 26.47 -36.25
CA GLU A 47 -5.32 27.85 -36.44
C GLU A 47 -6.38 27.91 -37.53
N ARG A 48 -7.44 28.68 -37.31
CA ARG A 48 -8.51 28.86 -38.30
C ARG A 48 -8.40 30.23 -38.95
N VAL A 49 -8.13 30.24 -40.25
CA VAL A 49 -8.21 31.45 -41.08
C VAL A 49 -9.47 31.32 -41.94
N GLY A 50 -10.55 31.99 -41.50
CA GLY A 50 -11.87 31.87 -42.11
C GLY A 50 -12.45 30.45 -41.92
N ARG A 51 -12.79 29.77 -43.02
CA ARG A 51 -13.31 28.39 -43.01
C ARG A 51 -12.23 27.32 -43.13
N ILE A 52 -10.96 27.70 -43.12
CA ILE A 52 -9.83 26.81 -43.42
C ILE A 52 -8.97 26.62 -42.17
N ALA A 53 -8.72 25.36 -41.82
CA ALA A 53 -7.81 24.98 -40.75
C ALA A 53 -6.38 24.90 -41.30
N ILE A 54 -5.47 25.62 -40.65
CA ILE A 54 -4.06 25.74 -41.02
C ILE A 54 -3.21 25.19 -39.89
N TYR A 55 -2.27 24.33 -40.27
CA TYR A 55 -1.34 23.65 -39.39
C TYR A 55 0.06 24.18 -39.64
N ASN A 56 0.87 24.28 -38.59
CA ASN A 56 2.23 24.81 -38.65
C ASN A 56 3.26 23.71 -38.34
N THR A 57 4.54 24.07 -38.35
CA THR A 57 5.66 23.15 -38.14
C THR A 57 5.59 22.41 -36.80
N THR A 58 5.03 23.04 -35.76
CA THR A 58 4.83 22.41 -34.45
C THR A 58 3.90 21.20 -34.52
N HIS A 59 2.87 21.25 -35.37
CA HIS A 59 1.97 20.11 -35.56
C HIS A 59 2.70 18.95 -36.25
N LEU A 60 3.54 19.24 -37.25
CA LEU A 60 4.31 18.22 -37.96
C LEU A 60 5.33 17.53 -37.02
N MET A 61 6.06 18.31 -36.21
CA MET A 61 6.99 17.75 -35.21
C MET A 61 6.27 16.91 -34.16
N ARG A 62 5.11 17.34 -33.69
CA ARG A 62 4.31 16.58 -32.71
C ARG A 62 3.80 15.27 -33.29
N LEU A 63 3.37 15.26 -34.55
CA LEU A 63 2.97 14.02 -35.24
C LEU A 63 4.15 13.05 -35.43
N ALA A 64 5.34 13.57 -35.75
CA ALA A 64 6.55 12.76 -35.83
C ALA A 64 6.90 12.12 -34.47
N LYS A 65 6.79 12.88 -33.37
CA LYS A 65 7.10 12.37 -32.03
C LYS A 65 6.10 11.32 -31.54
N ILE A 66 4.80 11.52 -31.81
CA ILE A 66 3.76 10.51 -31.50
C ILE A 66 4.08 9.19 -32.23
N ARG A 67 4.53 9.26 -33.49
CA ARG A 67 4.90 8.07 -34.27
C ARG A 67 6.12 7.36 -33.70
N GLU A 68 7.17 8.10 -33.36
CA GLU A 68 8.38 7.55 -32.74
C GLU A 68 8.06 6.81 -31.43
N LEU A 69 7.32 7.45 -30.53
CA LEU A 69 6.94 6.85 -29.23
C LEU A 69 6.00 5.66 -29.40
N SER A 70 5.07 5.72 -30.36
CA SER A 70 4.20 4.59 -30.65
C SER A 70 4.98 3.39 -31.19
N GLN A 71 6.04 3.62 -32.00
CA GLN A 71 6.93 2.57 -32.49
C GLN A 71 7.81 1.99 -31.38
N ALA A 72 8.15 2.79 -30.37
CA ALA A 72 8.86 2.36 -29.16
C ALA A 72 7.95 1.64 -28.14
N GLY A 73 6.67 1.41 -28.47
CA GLY A 73 5.75 0.60 -27.66
C GLY A 73 4.93 1.38 -26.62
N PHE A 74 5.01 2.72 -26.60
CA PHE A 74 4.20 3.54 -25.70
C PHE A 74 2.75 3.62 -26.18
N SER A 75 1.81 3.47 -25.26
CA SER A 75 0.38 3.65 -25.53
C SER A 75 0.03 5.13 -25.72
N LEU A 76 -1.03 5.43 -26.47
CA LEU A 76 -1.45 6.81 -26.76
C LEU A 76 -1.74 7.64 -25.49
N ASN A 77 -2.16 7.01 -24.39
CA ASN A 77 -2.39 7.67 -23.09
C ASN A 77 -1.06 7.97 -22.35
N GLN A 78 -0.05 7.11 -22.50
CA GLN A 78 1.31 7.42 -22.02
C GLN A 78 1.92 8.55 -22.84
N ILE A 79 1.72 8.55 -24.16
CA ILE A 79 2.16 9.62 -25.05
C ILE A 79 1.45 10.94 -24.70
N GLU A 80 0.15 10.92 -24.43
CA GLU A 80 -0.59 12.10 -23.94
C GLU A 80 0.08 12.70 -22.69
N ARG A 81 0.41 11.86 -21.71
CA ARG A 81 1.07 12.29 -20.46
C ARG A 81 2.51 12.77 -20.65
N LEU A 82 3.24 12.19 -21.61
CA LEU A 82 4.63 12.56 -21.93
C LEU A 82 4.73 13.84 -22.78
N VAL A 83 3.69 14.14 -23.58
CA VAL A 83 3.68 15.23 -24.56
C VAL A 83 2.89 16.46 -24.04
N ASP A 84 2.20 16.36 -22.90
CA ASP A 84 1.64 17.52 -22.17
C ASP A 84 2.63 18.12 -21.14
N THR A 85 3.82 17.55 -21.03
CA THR A 85 4.98 18.11 -20.32
C THR A 85 5.70 19.22 -21.12
N ASP A 86 5.13 19.71 -22.23
CA ASP A 86 5.68 20.78 -23.09
C ASP A 86 5.71 22.19 -22.42
N ARG A 87 5.70 22.27 -21.09
CA ARG A 87 6.14 23.43 -20.32
C ARG A 87 7.27 23.08 -19.34
N ASP A 88 8.09 22.11 -19.68
CA ASP A 88 9.34 21.84 -18.98
C ASP A 88 10.46 22.76 -19.51
N PRO A 89 11.12 23.57 -18.65
CA PRO A 89 12.29 24.38 -19.02
C PRO A 89 13.39 23.58 -19.74
N LEU A 90 13.43 22.26 -19.56
CA LEU A 90 14.35 21.33 -20.20
C LEU A 90 14.16 21.18 -21.72
N PHE A 91 13.01 21.53 -22.30
CA PHE A 91 12.89 21.54 -23.76
C PHE A 91 13.69 22.68 -24.42
N GLY A 92 14.09 23.68 -23.64
CA GLY A 92 15.13 24.64 -24.03
C GLY A 92 16.54 24.04 -24.03
N ALA A 93 16.80 23.01 -23.23
CA ALA A 93 18.09 22.32 -23.15
C ALA A 93 18.36 21.42 -24.36
N LEU A 94 17.31 20.93 -25.04
CA LEU A 94 17.46 20.17 -26.29
C LEU A 94 17.68 21.05 -27.54
N GLN A 95 17.63 22.38 -27.39
CA GLN A 95 18.06 23.35 -28.41
C GLN A 95 19.34 24.11 -28.03
N SER A 96 19.90 23.94 -26.82
CA SER A 96 21.15 24.60 -26.47
C SER A 96 22.33 23.88 -27.11
N THR A 97 22.73 24.37 -28.27
CA THR A 97 24.13 24.29 -28.70
C THR A 97 25.04 24.66 -27.53
N ASP A 98 26.10 23.87 -27.32
CA ASP A 98 27.20 24.07 -26.36
C ASP A 98 27.39 25.52 -25.92
N THR A 99 26.71 25.94 -24.86
CA THR A 99 26.83 27.30 -24.32
C THR A 99 27.22 27.20 -22.85
N THR A 100 28.52 27.15 -22.61
CA THR A 100 29.10 27.15 -21.27
C THR A 100 29.19 28.59 -20.76
N LEU A 101 28.68 28.83 -19.55
CA LEU A 101 28.59 30.17 -18.97
C LEU A 101 29.79 30.43 -18.04
N SER A 102 30.29 31.66 -18.02
CA SER A 102 31.21 32.11 -16.97
C SER A 102 30.46 32.45 -15.69
N LEU A 103 31.16 32.50 -14.55
CA LEU A 103 30.56 32.85 -13.25
C LEU A 103 29.89 34.23 -13.27
N GLN A 104 30.49 35.21 -13.96
CA GLN A 104 29.91 36.53 -14.15
C GLN A 104 28.59 36.49 -14.95
N GLN A 105 28.54 35.68 -16.01
CA GLN A 105 27.34 35.52 -16.82
C GLN A 105 26.23 34.81 -16.04
N LEU A 106 26.57 33.86 -15.17
CA LEU A 106 25.63 33.20 -14.27
C LEU A 106 25.01 34.15 -13.24
N ALA A 107 25.83 35.01 -12.63
CA ALA A 107 25.35 36.02 -11.69
C ALA A 107 24.41 37.03 -12.38
N GLU A 108 24.80 37.54 -13.55
CA GLU A 108 23.98 38.48 -14.33
C GLU A 108 22.63 37.88 -14.77
N ILE A 109 22.60 36.60 -15.18
CA ILE A 109 21.39 35.94 -15.68
C ILE A 109 20.47 35.50 -14.55
N SER A 110 21.01 35.06 -13.42
CA SER A 110 20.22 34.60 -12.27
C SER A 110 19.67 35.75 -11.40
N GLY A 111 20.27 36.94 -11.51
CA GLY A 111 19.92 38.10 -10.71
C GLY A 111 20.52 38.07 -9.29
N PHE A 112 21.41 37.12 -9.00
CA PHE A 112 22.14 37.07 -7.74
C PHE A 112 23.41 37.91 -7.78
N PRO A 113 23.78 38.60 -6.68
CA PRO A 113 25.13 39.14 -6.52
C PRO A 113 26.18 38.06 -6.74
N GLN A 114 27.28 38.43 -7.39
CA GLN A 114 28.33 37.49 -7.75
C GLN A 114 28.88 36.74 -6.53
N GLU A 115 28.95 37.41 -5.38
CA GLU A 115 29.42 36.85 -4.11
C GLU A 115 28.53 35.69 -3.60
N ILE A 116 27.22 35.72 -3.90
CA ILE A 116 26.29 34.64 -3.50
C ILE A 116 26.45 33.43 -4.42
N VAL A 117 26.69 33.66 -5.71
CA VAL A 117 26.98 32.58 -6.67
C VAL A 117 28.31 31.92 -6.35
N GLU A 118 29.34 32.70 -6.00
CA GLU A 118 30.63 32.18 -5.53
C GLU A 118 30.47 31.32 -4.27
N LEU A 119 29.69 31.79 -3.29
CA LEU A 119 29.42 31.02 -2.07
C LEU A 119 28.70 29.70 -2.36
N ALA A 120 27.77 29.67 -3.31
CA ALA A 120 27.07 28.46 -3.72
C ALA A 120 27.99 27.45 -4.43
N VAL A 121 28.96 27.94 -5.21
CA VAL A 121 30.01 27.11 -5.81
C VAL A 121 30.94 26.53 -4.73
N ASP A 122 31.40 27.37 -3.80
CA ASP A 122 32.27 26.95 -2.69
C ASP A 122 31.59 25.94 -1.74
N ALA A 123 30.27 26.06 -1.57
CA ALA A 123 29.45 25.14 -0.79
C ALA A 123 29.08 23.84 -1.54
N GLY A 124 29.55 23.66 -2.79
CA GLY A 124 29.28 22.47 -3.60
C GLY A 124 27.85 22.37 -4.16
N LEU A 125 27.04 23.43 -4.02
CA LEU A 125 25.68 23.48 -4.55
C LEU A 125 25.66 23.66 -6.07
N ILE A 126 26.70 24.29 -6.60
CA ILE A 126 26.89 24.52 -8.03
C ILE A 126 28.23 23.94 -8.43
N THR A 127 28.18 22.93 -9.30
CA THR A 127 29.38 22.25 -9.78
C THR A 127 29.81 22.82 -11.13
N SER A 128 31.07 23.24 -11.24
CA SER A 128 31.69 23.58 -12.52
C SER A 128 31.86 22.33 -13.41
N LEU A 129 32.08 22.54 -14.70
CA LEU A 129 32.34 21.44 -15.62
C LEU A 129 33.60 20.66 -15.22
N PRO A 130 33.61 19.32 -15.32
CA PRO A 130 34.75 18.48 -14.91
C PRO A 130 36.07 18.83 -15.61
N ASN A 131 35.99 19.42 -16.81
CA ASN A 131 37.15 19.73 -17.66
C ASN A 131 37.53 21.22 -17.65
N ASP A 132 36.71 22.11 -17.05
CA ASP A 132 36.98 23.54 -16.94
C ASP A 132 36.28 24.13 -15.71
N PRO A 133 37.01 24.39 -14.61
CA PRO A 133 36.43 24.89 -13.36
C PRO A 133 35.91 26.32 -13.45
N THR A 134 36.16 27.02 -14.57
CA THR A 134 35.70 28.40 -14.80
C THR A 134 34.38 28.46 -15.58
N ARG A 135 33.84 27.29 -15.96
CA ARG A 135 32.68 27.15 -16.84
C ARG A 135 31.61 26.27 -16.21
N PHE A 136 30.36 26.63 -16.46
CA PHE A 136 29.19 25.97 -15.89
C PHE A 136 28.19 25.59 -16.98
N ASN A 137 27.40 24.55 -16.71
CA ASN A 137 26.39 24.06 -17.64
C ASN A 137 25.11 24.92 -17.62
N SER A 138 24.25 24.73 -18.61
CA SER A 138 22.96 25.42 -18.71
C SER A 138 21.96 24.96 -17.64
N GLU A 139 22.08 23.75 -17.08
CA GLU A 139 21.20 23.26 -15.99
C GLU A 139 21.40 24.04 -14.68
N THR A 140 22.64 24.49 -14.43
CA THR A 140 22.97 25.39 -13.31
C THR A 140 22.17 26.70 -13.38
N ARG A 141 21.90 27.19 -14.60
CA ARG A 141 21.09 28.39 -14.82
C ARG A 141 19.66 28.19 -14.35
N ASP A 142 19.05 27.05 -14.68
CA ASP A 142 17.66 26.76 -14.36
C ASP A 142 17.47 26.59 -12.85
N MET A 143 18.44 25.97 -12.18
CA MET A 143 18.49 25.85 -10.72
C MET A 143 18.55 27.21 -10.02
N LEU A 144 19.44 28.10 -10.48
CA LEU A 144 19.53 29.46 -9.94
C LEU A 144 18.29 30.30 -10.22
N SER A 145 17.69 30.16 -11.41
CA SER A 145 16.42 30.82 -11.76
C SER A 145 15.27 30.37 -10.86
N ALA A 146 15.17 29.08 -10.56
CA ALA A 146 14.19 28.53 -9.63
C ALA A 146 14.41 29.05 -8.20
N GLY A 147 15.67 29.10 -7.74
CA GLY A 147 16.02 29.69 -6.44
C GLY A 147 15.63 31.17 -6.34
N SER A 148 15.88 31.95 -7.39
CA SER A 148 15.49 33.36 -7.48
C SER A 148 13.97 33.56 -7.41
N ALA A 149 13.20 32.70 -8.10
CA ALA A 149 11.74 32.72 -8.04
C ALA A 149 11.18 32.39 -6.65
N LEU A 150 11.81 31.47 -5.90
CA LEU A 150 11.42 31.13 -4.53
C LEU A 150 11.68 32.27 -3.55
N LEU A 151 12.80 32.98 -3.70
CA LEU A 151 13.10 34.19 -2.92
C LEU A 151 12.10 35.31 -3.23
N ALA A 152 11.77 35.51 -4.50
CA ALA A 152 10.74 36.47 -4.91
C ALA A 152 9.35 36.12 -4.36
N ALA A 153 9.09 34.83 -4.10
CA ALA A 153 7.88 34.34 -3.43
C ALA A 153 7.92 34.48 -1.90
N GLY A 154 9.01 35.02 -1.33
CA GLY A 154 9.13 35.36 0.09
C GLY A 154 9.76 34.29 0.98
N LEU A 155 10.35 33.23 0.40
CA LEU A 155 11.10 32.25 1.19
C LEU A 155 12.46 32.83 1.62
N PRO A 156 12.92 32.58 2.86
CA PRO A 156 14.19 33.11 3.34
C PRO A 156 15.39 32.38 2.70
N LEU A 157 16.40 33.17 2.31
CA LEU A 157 17.57 32.68 1.56
C LEU A 157 18.40 31.65 2.34
N ASP A 158 18.57 31.86 3.63
CA ASP A 158 19.33 30.98 4.51
C ASP A 158 18.66 29.60 4.67
N GLU A 159 17.33 29.54 4.74
CA GLU A 159 16.61 28.25 4.76
C GLU A 159 16.67 27.54 3.41
N LEU A 160 16.56 28.29 2.30
CA LEU A 160 16.70 27.72 0.95
C LEU A 160 18.10 27.17 0.72
N LEU A 161 19.14 27.87 1.17
CA LEU A 161 20.53 27.41 1.09
C LEU A 161 20.74 26.18 1.98
N GLN A 162 20.23 26.16 3.22
CA GLN A 162 20.30 24.98 4.08
C GLN A 162 19.56 23.77 3.48
N LEU A 163 18.40 23.99 2.86
CA LEU A 163 17.65 22.95 2.18
C LEU A 163 18.43 22.40 0.98
N ALA A 164 19.04 23.28 0.18
CA ALA A 164 19.86 22.91 -0.97
C ALA A 164 21.12 22.12 -0.53
N THR A 165 21.80 22.56 0.54
CA THR A 165 23.00 21.88 1.06
C THR A 165 22.66 20.49 1.61
N ARG A 166 21.59 20.38 2.41
CA ARG A 166 21.11 19.08 2.88
C ARG A 166 20.69 18.18 1.73
N HIS A 167 20.06 18.73 0.68
CA HIS A 167 19.70 17.95 -0.49
C HIS A 167 20.94 17.43 -1.22
N ALA A 168 21.93 18.28 -1.48
CA ALA A 168 23.19 17.89 -2.12
C ALA A 168 23.90 16.78 -1.36
N GLU A 169 24.05 16.91 -0.04
CA GLU A 169 24.68 15.89 0.83
C GLU A 169 23.95 14.53 0.80
N ASN A 170 22.61 14.53 0.70
CA ASN A 170 21.81 13.29 0.70
C ASN A 170 21.66 12.66 -0.70
N VAL A 171 21.93 13.40 -1.77
CA VAL A 171 21.81 12.92 -3.15
C VAL A 171 23.08 12.23 -3.62
N GLU A 172 24.25 12.59 -3.08
CA GLU A 172 25.54 11.98 -3.47
C GLU A 172 25.54 10.45 -3.33
N GLU A 173 24.98 9.89 -2.26
CA GLU A 173 24.90 8.43 -2.07
C GLU A 173 23.98 7.76 -3.10
N THR A 174 22.86 8.40 -3.44
CA THR A 174 21.93 7.91 -4.47
C THR A 174 22.55 7.97 -5.87
N VAL A 175 23.34 9.01 -6.14
CA VAL A 175 24.10 9.17 -7.39
C VAL A 175 25.21 8.14 -7.48
N ASP A 176 25.94 7.89 -6.40
CA ASP A 176 26.97 6.85 -6.34
C ASP A 176 26.40 5.46 -6.55
N ASP A 177 25.24 5.15 -5.96
CA ASP A 177 24.54 3.88 -6.16
C ASP A 177 24.05 3.75 -7.60
N ALA A 178 23.51 4.81 -8.20
CA ALA A 178 23.13 4.83 -9.61
C ALA A 178 24.35 4.59 -10.52
N ILE A 179 25.48 5.24 -10.24
CA ILE A 179 26.75 5.06 -10.97
C ILE A 179 27.27 3.64 -10.83
N ARG A 180 27.22 3.03 -9.63
CA ARG A 180 27.60 1.63 -9.41
C ARG A 180 26.70 0.67 -10.19
N LEU A 181 25.40 0.95 -10.24
CA LEU A 181 24.44 0.21 -11.05
C LEU A 181 24.80 0.25 -12.53
N PHE A 182 25.17 1.43 -13.06
CA PHE A 182 25.66 1.56 -14.43
C PHE A 182 26.97 0.79 -14.67
N GLN A 183 27.92 0.87 -13.73
CA GLN A 183 29.20 0.15 -13.82
C GLN A 183 29.03 -1.37 -13.82
N ASN A 184 28.04 -1.89 -13.09
CA ASN A 184 27.75 -3.33 -13.01
C ASN A 184 27.11 -3.90 -14.28
N TYR A 185 26.36 -3.08 -15.03
CA TYR A 185 25.69 -3.50 -16.26
C TYR A 185 26.47 -3.17 -17.56
N LEU A 186 27.49 -2.31 -17.50
CA LEU A 186 28.33 -1.93 -18.64
C LEU A 186 29.65 -2.72 -18.68
N LYS A 187 29.72 -3.77 -19.51
CA LYS A 187 30.99 -4.47 -19.80
C LYS A 187 31.97 -3.53 -20.55
N PRO A 188 33.27 -3.53 -20.21
CA PRO A 188 34.25 -2.68 -20.88
C PRO A 188 34.53 -3.23 -22.28
N ASN A 189 34.39 -2.40 -23.33
CA ASN A 189 35.37 -2.37 -24.44
C ASN A 189 35.17 -1.30 -25.53
N ASP A 190 34.26 -0.34 -25.40
CA ASP A 190 34.32 0.82 -26.30
C ASP A 190 33.98 2.14 -25.61
N ARG A 191 34.85 3.14 -25.78
CA ARG A 191 34.74 4.45 -25.11
C ARG A 191 33.59 5.27 -25.69
N ASP A 192 33.27 5.06 -26.96
CA ASP A 192 32.21 5.76 -27.68
C ASP A 192 30.82 5.25 -27.29
N GLN A 193 30.65 3.93 -27.08
CA GLN A 193 29.40 3.34 -26.59
C GLN A 193 29.05 3.78 -25.16
N ARG A 194 30.05 4.03 -24.31
CA ARG A 194 29.80 4.52 -22.93
C ARG A 194 29.20 5.91 -22.92
N SER A 195 29.72 6.82 -23.75
CA SER A 195 29.20 8.19 -23.84
C SER A 195 27.77 8.22 -24.38
N GLU A 196 27.47 7.38 -25.37
CA GLU A 196 26.12 7.27 -25.96
C GLU A 196 25.11 6.65 -24.99
N ILE A 197 25.51 5.64 -24.22
CA ILE A 197 24.64 5.02 -23.21
C ILE A 197 24.39 5.97 -22.03
N VAL A 198 25.42 6.67 -21.54
CA VAL A 198 25.28 7.67 -20.47
C VAL A 198 24.38 8.82 -20.92
N ALA A 199 24.55 9.33 -22.15
CA ALA A 199 23.70 10.39 -22.69
C ALA A 199 22.21 9.99 -22.80
N ASN A 200 21.91 8.70 -22.99
CA ASN A 200 20.53 8.21 -23.10
C ASN A 200 19.91 7.80 -21.76
N LEU A 201 20.70 7.31 -20.81
CA LEU A 201 20.19 6.79 -19.53
C LEU A 201 20.11 7.83 -18.43
N VAL A 202 21.02 8.82 -18.42
CA VAL A 202 21.02 9.89 -17.41
C VAL A 202 19.69 10.66 -17.40
N PRO A 203 19.12 11.08 -18.54
CA PRO A 203 17.80 11.75 -18.54
C PRO A 203 16.71 10.87 -17.92
N LEU A 204 16.67 9.58 -18.23
CA LEU A 204 15.65 8.65 -17.73
C LEU A 204 15.72 8.45 -16.20
N VAL A 205 16.93 8.38 -15.65
CA VAL A 205 17.12 8.26 -14.19
C VAL A 205 16.81 9.58 -13.49
N SER A 206 17.24 10.71 -14.07
CA SER A 206 16.91 12.04 -13.57
C SER A 206 15.40 12.29 -13.55
N ASP A 207 14.68 11.86 -14.60
CA ASP A 207 13.21 11.96 -14.68
C ASP A 207 12.52 11.10 -13.62
N LEU A 208 13.02 9.88 -13.39
CA LEU A 208 12.49 8.97 -12.38
C LEU A 208 12.65 9.55 -10.97
N VAL A 209 13.87 9.98 -10.62
CA VAL A 209 14.20 10.53 -9.29
C VAL A 209 13.50 11.87 -9.07
N GLY A 210 13.58 12.78 -10.04
CA GLY A 210 12.92 14.09 -9.98
C GLY A 210 11.39 13.98 -9.94
N GLY A 211 10.81 13.04 -10.68
CA GLY A 211 9.38 12.74 -10.66
C GLY A 211 8.91 12.20 -9.31
N HIS A 212 9.65 11.25 -8.74
CA HIS A 212 9.33 10.70 -7.41
C HIS A 212 9.44 11.76 -6.31
N PHE A 213 10.50 12.58 -6.33
CA PHE A 213 10.68 13.68 -5.38
C PHE A 213 9.52 14.69 -5.47
N ARG A 214 9.17 15.12 -6.69
CA ARG A 214 8.05 16.05 -6.94
C ARG A 214 6.73 15.49 -6.43
N GLN A 215 6.44 14.21 -6.72
CA GLN A 215 5.20 13.57 -6.28
C GLN A 215 5.13 13.47 -4.75
N THR A 216 6.23 13.11 -4.10
CA THR A 216 6.31 13.01 -2.64
C THR A 216 6.14 14.37 -1.98
N LEU A 217 6.79 15.41 -2.52
CA LEU A 217 6.68 16.79 -2.03
C LEU A 217 5.23 17.30 -2.14
N ILE A 218 4.57 17.10 -3.30
CA ILE A 218 3.18 17.53 -3.50
C ILE A 218 2.24 16.79 -2.55
N ASN A 219 2.40 15.48 -2.37
CA ASN A 219 1.56 14.69 -1.47
C ASN A 219 1.72 15.14 -0.01
N GLN A 220 2.95 15.35 0.45
CA GLN A 220 3.23 15.79 1.81
C GLN A 220 2.80 17.25 2.05
N ALA A 221 3.04 18.14 1.09
CA ALA A 221 2.64 19.54 1.18
C ALA A 221 1.11 19.68 1.17
N SER A 222 0.41 18.94 0.30
CA SER A 222 -1.06 18.94 0.25
C SER A 222 -1.65 18.44 1.57
N THR A 223 -1.07 17.40 2.17
CA THR A 223 -1.53 16.83 3.45
C THR A 223 -1.33 17.80 4.61
N ARG A 224 -0.26 18.61 4.60
CA ARG A 224 0.08 19.51 5.71
C ARG A 224 -0.52 20.92 5.56
N LEU A 225 -0.55 21.47 4.35
CA LEU A 225 -1.06 22.83 4.09
C LEU A 225 -2.59 22.90 4.00
N LEU A 226 -3.27 21.81 3.60
CA LEU A 226 -4.74 21.75 3.60
C LEU A 226 -5.33 21.47 4.99
N ARG A 227 -4.49 21.27 6.02
CA ARG A 227 -4.92 21.09 7.43
C ARG A 227 -4.93 22.39 8.25
N THR A 228 -4.33 23.48 7.78
CA THR A 228 -4.23 24.74 8.55
C THR A 228 -5.43 25.66 8.33
N ASN A 229 -6.42 25.56 9.21
CA ASN A 229 -7.21 26.71 9.67
C ASN A 229 -6.58 27.14 11.02
N PRO A 230 -5.83 28.25 11.11
CA PRO A 230 -5.13 28.59 12.34
C PRO A 230 -6.09 29.29 13.31
N VAL A 231 -6.37 28.65 14.44
CA VAL A 231 -6.69 29.37 15.68
C VAL A 231 -5.35 29.75 16.29
N PHE A 232 -5.06 31.05 16.30
CA PHE A 232 -3.90 31.62 16.98
C PHE A 232 -4.12 31.56 18.50
N GLU A 233 -3.21 30.92 19.23
CA GLU A 233 -2.91 31.29 20.62
C GLU A 233 -1.40 31.44 20.80
N ASP A 234 -1.05 32.55 21.42
CA ASP A 234 0.28 33.13 21.57
C ASP A 234 1.22 32.29 22.45
N GLY A 235 2.47 32.20 21.98
CA GLY A 235 3.63 32.58 22.77
C GLY A 235 4.15 31.61 23.83
N LYS A 236 5.22 30.88 23.48
CA LYS A 236 6.55 30.98 24.11
C LYS A 236 7.53 29.99 23.47
N GLU A 237 8.39 30.51 22.60
CA GLU A 237 9.59 29.82 22.13
C GLU A 237 10.53 29.54 23.31
N SER A 238 10.91 28.28 23.47
CA SER A 238 12.10 27.89 24.23
C SER A 238 13.13 27.38 23.25
N GLN A 239 14.20 28.15 23.07
CA GLN A 239 15.39 27.76 22.34
C GLN A 239 15.99 26.48 22.95
N VAL A 240 16.04 25.41 22.17
CA VAL A 240 16.90 24.25 22.44
C VAL A 240 17.87 24.13 21.27
N ASN A 241 19.14 24.42 21.55
CA ASN A 241 20.25 24.18 20.64
C ASN A 241 20.34 22.66 20.35
N HIS A 242 20.18 22.26 19.10
CA HIS A 242 20.58 20.94 18.61
C HIS A 242 21.57 21.09 17.47
N SER A 243 22.84 21.30 17.85
CA SER A 243 23.98 20.89 17.04
C SER A 243 24.12 19.37 17.15
N GLY A 244 23.56 18.66 16.17
CA GLY A 244 23.65 17.22 16.05
C GLY A 244 22.92 16.80 14.79
N THR A 245 23.66 16.40 13.77
CA THR A 245 23.15 15.60 12.67
C THR A 245 22.29 14.47 13.23
N PRO A 246 21.02 14.29 12.81
CA PRO A 246 20.29 13.09 13.19
C PRO A 246 20.90 11.93 12.41
N GLU A 247 21.81 11.19 13.04
CA GLU A 247 22.08 9.81 12.64
C GLU A 247 20.72 9.12 12.46
N ARG A 248 20.44 8.62 11.26
CA ARG A 248 19.34 7.67 11.08
C ARG A 248 19.74 6.43 11.87
N ILE A 249 19.25 6.31 13.10
CA ILE A 249 19.46 5.14 13.95
C ILE A 249 18.69 3.99 13.30
N HIS A 250 19.35 3.25 12.40
CA HIS A 250 18.86 1.97 11.92
C HIS A 250 19.06 0.96 13.04
N THR A 251 17.99 0.23 13.37
CA THR A 251 18.08 -0.89 14.33
C THR A 251 18.38 -2.14 13.52
N SER A 252 19.63 -2.62 13.61
CA SER A 252 20.09 -3.79 12.86
C SER A 252 19.99 -5.06 13.71
N PHE A 253 19.43 -6.13 13.13
CA PHE A 253 19.41 -7.45 13.75
C PHE A 253 20.01 -8.50 12.83
N LYS A 254 20.72 -9.47 13.42
CA LYS A 254 21.30 -10.60 12.69
C LYS A 254 20.53 -11.87 13.01
N PHE A 255 20.19 -12.60 11.97
CA PHE A 255 19.48 -13.86 12.04
C PHE A 255 20.30 -15.01 11.45
N ILE A 256 20.10 -16.19 12.02
CA ILE A 256 20.57 -17.46 11.47
C ILE A 256 19.33 -18.27 11.07
N ARG A 257 19.26 -18.69 9.80
CA ARG A 257 18.23 -19.60 9.28
C ARG A 257 18.82 -20.98 9.06
N GLU A 258 18.14 -22.00 9.59
CA GLU A 258 18.55 -23.40 9.52
C GLU A 258 17.37 -24.28 9.10
N LEU A 259 17.64 -25.35 8.37
CA LEU A 259 16.69 -26.45 8.17
C LEU A 259 16.70 -27.34 9.40
N ARG A 260 15.55 -27.49 10.06
CA ARG A 260 15.41 -28.32 11.25
C ARG A 260 14.18 -29.24 11.14
N PRO A 261 14.30 -30.39 10.46
CA PRO A 261 13.21 -31.34 10.33
C PRO A 261 12.72 -31.82 11.70
N GLY A 262 11.40 -31.95 11.87
CA GLY A 262 10.79 -32.52 13.07
C GLY A 262 10.41 -31.52 14.16
N CYS A 263 10.73 -30.23 14.01
CA CYS A 263 10.12 -29.19 14.85
C CYS A 263 8.62 -29.05 14.51
N ASN A 264 7.78 -29.02 15.54
CA ASN A 264 6.34 -28.83 15.40
C ASN A 264 5.97 -27.43 15.91
N ALA A 265 5.51 -26.56 15.03
CA ALA A 265 5.27 -25.15 15.38
C ALA A 265 4.25 -25.02 16.52
N LEU A 266 3.14 -25.78 16.47
CA LEU A 266 2.11 -25.72 17.52
C LEU A 266 2.61 -26.22 18.89
N ALA A 267 3.47 -27.25 18.91
CA ALA A 267 4.07 -27.73 20.16
C ALA A 267 5.06 -26.70 20.74
N VAL A 268 5.81 -26.01 19.89
CA VAL A 268 6.68 -24.90 20.31
C VAL A 268 5.84 -23.74 20.84
N PHE A 269 4.72 -23.39 20.17
CA PHE A 269 3.79 -22.37 20.65
C PHE A 269 3.31 -22.70 22.06
N ASN A 270 2.90 -23.95 22.31
CA ASN A 270 2.50 -24.42 23.63
C ASN A 270 3.62 -24.34 24.67
N ALA A 271 4.85 -24.72 24.32
CA ALA A 271 5.98 -24.66 25.25
C ALA A 271 6.37 -23.22 25.62
N ALA A 272 6.05 -22.25 24.77
CA ALA A 272 6.35 -20.84 24.96
C ALA A 272 5.30 -20.05 25.78
N LYS A 273 4.37 -20.72 26.49
CA LYS A 273 3.39 -20.05 27.37
C LYS A 273 4.10 -19.07 28.32
N GLY A 274 3.60 -17.83 28.37
CA GLY A 274 4.14 -16.75 29.19
C GLY A 274 5.20 -15.88 28.51
N LEU A 275 5.60 -16.21 27.28
CA LEU A 275 6.41 -15.35 26.42
C LEU A 275 5.52 -14.65 25.39
N PRO A 276 5.90 -13.47 24.87
CA PRO A 276 5.30 -12.92 23.66
C PRO A 276 5.38 -13.96 22.54
N ARG A 277 4.24 -14.30 21.94
CA ARG A 277 4.17 -15.33 20.91
C ARG A 277 3.02 -15.13 19.94
N ALA A 278 3.20 -15.60 18.73
CA ALA A 278 2.14 -15.67 17.73
C ALA A 278 2.16 -17.02 17.01
N PHE A 279 0.98 -17.47 16.60
CA PHE A 279 0.78 -18.66 15.78
C PHE A 279 0.09 -18.28 14.48
N TRP A 280 0.48 -18.91 13.38
CA TRP A 280 -0.15 -18.75 12.07
C TRP A 280 -0.11 -20.06 11.30
N SER A 281 -1.24 -20.56 10.81
CA SER A 281 -1.26 -21.78 10.00
C SER A 281 -2.37 -21.77 8.95
N ILE A 282 -2.05 -22.26 7.75
CA ILE A 282 -3.00 -22.59 6.70
C ILE A 282 -2.73 -24.05 6.32
N PRO A 283 -3.40 -25.02 6.98
CA PRO A 283 -3.09 -26.43 6.82
C PRO A 283 -3.16 -26.94 5.37
N GLU A 284 -4.13 -26.48 4.58
CA GLU A 284 -4.26 -26.87 3.16
C GLU A 284 -3.04 -26.44 2.34
N SER A 285 -2.42 -25.30 2.69
CA SER A 285 -1.20 -24.81 2.03
C SER A 285 0.08 -25.45 2.59
N GLY A 286 -0.02 -26.29 3.61
CA GLY A 286 1.14 -26.88 4.29
C GLY A 286 1.98 -25.87 5.07
N ILE A 287 1.38 -24.73 5.47
CA ILE A 287 2.07 -23.66 6.20
C ILE A 287 1.65 -23.70 7.67
N SER A 288 2.61 -23.72 8.58
CA SER A 288 2.40 -23.58 10.02
C SER A 288 3.61 -22.89 10.65
N MET A 289 3.38 -21.79 11.35
CA MET A 289 4.42 -20.93 11.89
C MET A 289 4.18 -20.59 13.34
N THR A 290 5.27 -20.45 14.09
CA THR A 290 5.26 -19.95 15.46
C THR A 290 6.38 -18.95 15.66
N ALA A 291 6.01 -17.76 16.08
CA ALA A 291 6.89 -16.65 16.37
C ALA A 291 6.98 -16.47 17.89
N ILE A 292 8.19 -16.46 18.46
CA ILE A 292 8.45 -16.36 19.90
C ILE A 292 9.37 -15.17 20.19
N GLY A 293 9.06 -14.45 21.26
CA GLY A 293 9.80 -13.27 21.71
C GLY A 293 9.45 -12.02 20.92
N GLU A 294 9.95 -10.89 21.41
CA GLU A 294 9.78 -9.58 20.79
C GLU A 294 11.12 -8.84 20.90
N ILE A 295 11.91 -8.88 19.83
CA ILE A 295 13.17 -8.13 19.75
C ILE A 295 12.93 -6.71 19.21
N PHE A 296 11.84 -6.54 18.47
CA PHE A 296 11.37 -5.26 17.98
C PHE A 296 9.86 -5.30 17.77
N SER A 297 9.20 -4.15 17.96
CA SER A 297 7.79 -4.00 17.63
C SER A 297 7.55 -2.70 16.89
N ALA A 298 7.00 -2.81 15.67
CA ALA A 298 6.42 -1.69 14.95
C ALA A 298 5.00 -1.47 15.51
N SER A 299 4.79 -0.34 16.17
CA SER A 299 3.54 -0.06 16.89
C SER A 299 2.98 1.30 16.51
N SER A 300 1.67 1.36 16.37
CA SER A 300 0.94 2.61 16.13
C SER A 300 0.98 3.52 17.36
N ARG A 301 1.25 4.82 17.18
CA ARG A 301 1.12 5.84 18.23
C ARG A 301 -0.32 6.31 18.39
N SER A 302 -1.11 6.24 17.32
CA SER A 302 -2.53 6.61 17.32
C SER A 302 -3.35 5.71 16.40
N HIS A 303 -4.67 5.69 16.60
CA HIS A 303 -5.59 4.98 15.70
C HIS A 303 -5.65 5.61 14.30
N GLN A 304 -5.51 6.93 14.18
CA GLN A 304 -5.55 7.64 12.90
C GLN A 304 -4.35 7.33 12.02
N GLU A 305 -3.17 7.16 12.63
CA GLU A 305 -1.90 6.94 11.93
C GLU A 305 -1.48 5.46 11.96
N ARG A 306 -2.42 4.55 12.25
CA ARG A 306 -2.13 3.15 12.58
C ARG A 306 -1.30 2.40 11.55
N PHE A 307 -1.50 2.68 10.26
CA PHE A 307 -0.70 2.10 9.17
C PHE A 307 0.62 2.83 8.94
N SER A 308 0.60 4.17 8.89
CA SER A 308 1.79 5.00 8.60
C SER A 308 2.84 4.89 9.70
N ASP A 309 2.43 4.77 10.96
CA ASP A 309 3.31 4.58 12.10
C ASP A 309 4.09 3.27 12.02
N ILE A 310 3.39 2.18 11.69
CA ILE A 310 4.02 0.86 11.52
C ILE A 310 4.97 0.89 10.33
N SER A 311 4.55 1.49 9.20
CA SER A 311 5.40 1.64 8.01
C SER A 311 6.69 2.42 8.33
N ALA A 312 6.57 3.52 9.08
CA ALA A 312 7.71 4.33 9.49
C ALA A 312 8.67 3.59 10.43
N ASP A 313 8.17 2.71 11.30
CA ASP A 313 9.01 1.89 12.18
C ASP A 313 9.72 0.77 11.44
N ILE A 314 9.04 0.11 10.52
CA ILE A 314 9.64 -0.92 9.66
C ILE A 314 10.75 -0.32 8.80
N GLY A 315 10.59 0.91 8.31
CA GLY A 315 11.63 1.62 7.53
C GLY A 315 12.93 1.93 8.30
N LYS A 316 12.96 1.73 9.62
CA LYS A 316 14.15 1.89 10.46
C LYS A 316 14.88 0.56 10.71
N LEU A 317 14.31 -0.56 10.27
CA LEU A 317 14.90 -1.88 10.46
C LEU A 317 15.88 -2.23 9.35
N ASP A 318 16.97 -2.86 9.74
CA ASP A 318 17.90 -3.52 8.84
C ASP A 318 18.12 -4.96 9.33
N LEU A 319 17.89 -5.94 8.46
CA LEU A 319 17.92 -7.37 8.84
C LEU A 319 18.94 -8.10 8.00
N GLU A 320 19.94 -8.67 8.65
CA GLU A 320 20.92 -9.56 8.03
C GLU A 320 20.53 -11.01 8.33
N VAL A 321 20.43 -11.84 7.29
CA VAL A 321 20.14 -13.28 7.44
C VAL A 321 21.31 -14.07 6.91
N THR A 322 21.79 -15.01 7.72
CA THR A 322 22.82 -15.98 7.36
C THR A 322 22.26 -17.40 7.44
N GLY A 323 22.87 -18.36 6.76
CA GLY A 323 22.44 -19.76 6.76
C GLY A 323 21.75 -20.17 5.45
N VAL A 324 20.71 -20.99 5.54
CA VAL A 324 20.03 -21.52 4.35
C VAL A 324 19.04 -20.51 3.77
N ASP A 325 18.92 -20.48 2.44
CA ASP A 325 17.81 -19.80 1.78
C ASP A 325 16.49 -20.52 2.09
N GLY A 326 15.38 -19.80 1.93
CA GLY A 326 14.05 -20.31 2.22
C GLY A 326 12.97 -19.34 1.77
N PRO A 327 11.72 -19.82 1.68
CA PRO A 327 10.59 -19.04 1.22
C PRO A 327 10.22 -17.90 2.20
N PRO A 328 9.42 -16.89 1.79
CA PRO A 328 9.19 -15.68 2.60
C PRO A 328 8.66 -15.92 4.02
N GLU A 329 7.85 -16.96 4.20
CA GLU A 329 7.25 -17.37 5.47
C GLU A 329 8.30 -17.97 6.43
N SER A 330 9.46 -18.39 5.93
CA SER A 330 10.58 -18.82 6.79
C SER A 330 11.23 -17.69 7.59
N GLY A 331 10.84 -16.42 7.36
CA GLY A 331 11.28 -15.24 8.11
C GLY A 331 12.76 -14.89 7.92
N PRO A 332 13.27 -13.77 8.46
CA PRO A 332 12.62 -12.93 9.45
C PRO A 332 11.45 -12.17 8.85
N LEU A 333 10.38 -12.09 9.62
CA LEU A 333 9.15 -11.39 9.28
C LEU A 333 8.58 -10.76 10.54
N LEU A 334 7.79 -9.69 10.37
CA LEU A 334 6.97 -9.14 11.43
C LEU A 334 5.59 -9.78 11.37
N ILE A 335 4.98 -10.07 12.52
CA ILE A 335 3.69 -10.74 12.65
C ILE A 335 2.79 -10.02 13.66
N GLY A 336 1.51 -9.89 13.37
CA GLY A 336 0.56 -9.20 14.25
C GLY A 336 -0.68 -8.71 13.52
N GLY A 337 -1.15 -7.52 13.88
CA GLY A 337 -2.41 -7.00 13.37
C GLY A 337 -2.59 -5.50 13.59
N ILE A 338 -3.69 -5.00 13.04
CA ILE A 338 -4.06 -3.58 13.04
C ILE A 338 -5.54 -3.47 13.40
N ALA A 339 -5.90 -2.43 14.15
CA ALA A 339 -7.27 -2.20 14.57
C ALA A 339 -8.18 -1.89 13.37
N PHE A 340 -9.43 -2.34 13.47
CA PHE A 340 -10.48 -2.12 12.49
C PHE A 340 -10.70 -0.64 12.17
N SER A 341 -10.74 0.21 13.21
CA SER A 341 -11.08 1.63 13.07
C SER A 341 -9.91 2.57 13.40
N ASP A 342 -9.96 3.75 12.77
CA ASP A 342 -9.18 4.93 13.10
C ASP A 342 -9.62 5.64 14.41
N GLN A 343 -10.61 5.08 15.10
CA GLN A 343 -11.09 5.53 16.40
C GLN A 343 -11.06 4.38 17.42
N GLN A 344 -10.93 4.73 18.68
CA GLN A 344 -11.15 3.83 19.81
C GLN A 344 -12.44 4.25 20.51
N THR A 345 -13.35 3.31 20.73
CA THR A 345 -14.65 3.60 21.37
C THR A 345 -14.55 3.61 22.89
N GLY A 346 -13.53 2.96 23.46
CA GLY A 346 -13.36 2.75 24.89
C GLY A 346 -14.34 1.74 25.49
N ARG A 347 -15.17 1.10 24.66
CA ARG A 347 -16.07 0.01 25.06
C ARG A 347 -15.26 -1.29 25.24
N PRO A 348 -15.73 -2.24 26.06
CA PRO A 348 -15.10 -3.55 26.16
C PRO A 348 -15.11 -4.28 24.80
N PRO A 349 -14.25 -5.29 24.61
CA PRO A 349 -13.25 -5.78 25.55
C PRO A 349 -11.94 -4.97 25.55
N ASP A 350 -10.99 -5.35 26.41
CA ASP A 350 -9.70 -4.67 26.52
C ASP A 350 -8.74 -5.05 25.38
N TRP A 351 -8.41 -4.08 24.53
CA TRP A 351 -7.47 -4.22 23.41
C TRP A 351 -6.09 -3.60 23.68
N ASN A 352 -5.81 -3.13 24.91
CA ASN A 352 -4.62 -2.31 25.20
C ASN A 352 -3.29 -3.01 24.88
N SER A 353 -3.17 -4.33 25.07
CA SER A 353 -1.95 -5.09 24.74
C SER A 353 -1.65 -5.14 23.23
N PHE A 354 -2.68 -4.90 22.41
CA PHE A 354 -2.60 -4.92 20.95
C PHE A 354 -2.46 -3.51 20.36
N GLY A 355 -3.11 -2.52 20.98
CA GLY A 355 -3.14 -1.14 20.51
C GLY A 355 -3.82 -0.96 19.15
N ALA A 356 -3.68 0.23 18.58
CA ALA A 356 -4.20 0.57 17.25
C ALA A 356 -3.57 -0.26 16.11
N GLY A 357 -2.38 -0.80 16.34
CA GLY A 357 -1.71 -1.70 15.44
C GLY A 357 -0.32 -2.05 15.98
N ARG A 358 0.06 -3.32 15.81
CA ARG A 358 1.29 -3.89 16.33
C ARG A 358 1.74 -5.05 15.47
N LEU A 359 2.93 -4.94 14.91
CA LEU A 359 3.65 -6.03 14.25
C LEU A 359 4.95 -6.30 15.01
N VAL A 360 5.13 -7.54 15.45
CA VAL A 360 6.26 -7.98 16.27
C VAL A 360 7.27 -8.70 15.38
N LEU A 361 8.53 -8.30 15.45
CA LEU A 361 9.65 -9.08 14.95
C LEU A 361 10.08 -10.05 16.06
N PRO A 362 9.93 -11.38 15.86
CA PRO A 362 10.26 -12.34 16.89
C PRO A 362 11.76 -12.60 17.00
N ALA A 363 12.17 -13.04 18.19
CA ALA A 363 13.51 -13.56 18.44
C ALA A 363 13.71 -14.93 17.75
N LEU A 364 12.66 -15.75 17.70
CA LEU A 364 12.68 -17.07 17.11
C LEU A 364 11.40 -17.31 16.28
N LEU A 365 11.57 -17.73 15.03
CA LEU A 365 10.49 -18.18 14.16
C LEU A 365 10.73 -19.63 13.75
N ILE A 366 9.71 -20.46 13.94
CA ILE A 366 9.63 -21.82 13.39
C ILE A 366 8.61 -21.77 12.27
N ALA A 367 8.97 -22.20 11.08
CA ALA A 367 8.09 -22.24 9.91
C ALA A 367 8.14 -23.63 9.27
N GLU A 368 7.06 -24.39 9.41
CA GLU A 368 6.77 -25.57 8.62
C GLU A 368 6.17 -25.11 7.30
N THR A 369 6.84 -25.43 6.19
CA THR A 369 6.40 -25.12 4.83
C THR A 369 6.50 -26.38 3.95
N PRO A 370 5.91 -26.39 2.74
CA PRO A 370 6.11 -27.47 1.78
C PRO A 370 7.58 -27.74 1.42
N ASP A 371 8.45 -26.74 1.55
CA ASP A 371 9.88 -26.82 1.24
C ASP A 371 10.72 -27.37 2.42
N GLY A 372 10.13 -27.45 3.61
CA GLY A 372 10.78 -27.98 4.80
C GLY A 372 10.42 -27.20 6.06
N THR A 373 10.98 -27.64 7.19
CA THR A 373 10.85 -26.91 8.47
C THR A 373 12.08 -26.04 8.68
N PHE A 374 11.86 -24.74 8.77
CA PHE A 374 12.90 -23.73 8.98
C PHE A 374 12.83 -23.18 10.40
N THR A 375 14.00 -22.90 10.97
CA THR A 375 14.13 -22.09 12.18
C THR A 375 14.94 -20.85 11.84
N THR A 376 14.36 -19.67 12.07
CA THR A 376 15.04 -18.38 11.91
C THR A 376 15.15 -17.72 13.28
N ARG A 377 16.37 -17.57 13.78
CA ARG A 377 16.66 -17.09 15.13
C ARG A 377 17.55 -15.87 15.12
N CYS A 378 17.26 -14.90 15.97
CA CYS A 378 18.17 -13.80 16.26
C CYS A 378 19.43 -14.33 16.96
N VAL A 379 20.61 -13.83 16.60
CA VAL A 379 21.90 -14.33 17.11
C VAL A 379 22.07 -14.09 18.62
N GLU A 380 21.38 -13.10 19.17
CA GLU A 380 21.55 -12.63 20.56
C GLU A 380 20.58 -13.28 21.57
N ASP A 381 19.64 -14.12 21.11
CA ASP A 381 18.59 -14.71 21.93
C ASP A 381 18.80 -16.19 22.29
N ASP A 382 18.17 -16.64 23.38
CA ASP A 382 18.38 -17.98 23.99
C ASP A 382 17.10 -18.84 24.04
N TYR A 383 16.31 -18.85 22.96
CA TYR A 383 15.06 -19.64 22.88
C TYR A 383 15.27 -21.06 22.31
N GLU A 384 16.52 -21.53 22.17
CA GLU A 384 16.83 -22.79 21.50
C GLU A 384 16.26 -24.01 22.23
N TYR A 385 16.12 -23.92 23.56
CA TYR A 385 15.52 -24.96 24.40
C TYR A 385 14.07 -25.30 24.04
N LEU A 386 13.36 -24.41 23.33
CA LEU A 386 11.99 -24.64 22.87
C LEU A 386 11.92 -25.55 21.64
N LEU A 387 12.98 -25.65 20.84
CA LEU A 387 12.93 -26.27 19.52
C LEU A 387 12.68 -27.78 19.54
N ASP A 388 13.00 -28.44 20.66
CA ASP A 388 12.78 -29.87 20.84
C ASP A 388 11.40 -30.19 21.47
N SER A 389 10.54 -29.19 21.61
CA SER A 389 9.20 -29.34 22.18
C SER A 389 8.27 -30.12 21.25
N THR A 390 7.71 -31.20 21.77
CA THR A 390 6.74 -32.05 21.04
C THR A 390 5.41 -32.22 21.76
N TYR A 391 5.28 -31.70 22.98
CA TYR A 391 4.11 -31.90 23.81
C TYR A 391 2.95 -31.02 23.34
N LEU A 392 1.81 -31.67 23.06
CA LEU A 392 0.54 -31.02 22.79
C LEU A 392 -0.50 -31.44 23.85
N PRO A 393 -1.19 -30.50 24.50
CA PRO A 393 -2.30 -30.81 25.39
C PRO A 393 -3.46 -31.43 24.61
N SER A 394 -4.27 -32.23 25.29
CA SER A 394 -5.47 -32.86 24.72
C SER A 394 -6.76 -32.43 25.40
N ALA A 395 -6.70 -31.95 26.63
CA ALA A 395 -7.86 -31.50 27.39
C ALA A 395 -8.17 -30.05 27.02
N LEU A 396 -9.37 -29.81 26.48
CA LEU A 396 -9.82 -28.45 26.11
C LEU A 396 -10.00 -27.56 27.35
N GLY A 397 -10.45 -28.12 28.46
CA GLY A 397 -10.90 -27.37 29.63
C GLY A 397 -12.42 -27.41 29.77
N GLU A 398 -12.97 -26.47 30.54
CA GLU A 398 -14.39 -26.39 30.89
C GLU A 398 -14.99 -25.06 30.42
N VAL A 399 -16.19 -25.10 29.84
CA VAL A 399 -16.93 -23.91 29.39
C VAL A 399 -18.41 -24.05 29.71
N THR A 400 -19.05 -22.92 29.98
CA THR A 400 -20.49 -22.82 30.15
C THR A 400 -21.18 -22.61 28.81
N GLU A 401 -22.23 -23.37 28.54
CA GLU A 401 -23.08 -23.15 27.38
C GLU A 401 -23.79 -21.79 27.48
N VAL A 402 -23.87 -21.08 26.35
CA VAL A 402 -24.53 -19.76 26.27
C VAL A 402 -25.55 -19.76 25.13
N ASN A 403 -26.73 -19.22 25.40
CA ASN A 403 -27.75 -19.04 24.39
C ASN A 403 -27.38 -17.87 23.47
N HIS A 404 -26.97 -18.20 22.25
CA HIS A 404 -26.60 -17.24 21.21
C HIS A 404 -27.73 -16.99 20.19
N GLN A 405 -28.84 -17.74 20.29
CA GLN A 405 -29.95 -17.71 19.32
C GLN A 405 -30.99 -16.62 19.61
N LYS A 406 -30.90 -15.93 20.74
CA LYS A 406 -31.78 -14.83 21.13
C LYS A 406 -30.95 -13.64 21.55
N ASP A 407 -31.17 -12.51 20.91
CA ASP A 407 -30.43 -11.28 21.16
C ASP A 407 -31.24 -10.07 20.66
N PRO A 408 -32.16 -9.56 21.50
CA PRO A 408 -33.00 -8.42 21.13
C PRO A 408 -32.18 -7.17 20.81
N ASP A 409 -31.05 -6.97 21.50
CA ASP A 409 -30.18 -5.82 21.28
C ASP A 409 -29.57 -5.87 19.87
N TYR A 410 -29.21 -7.06 19.38
CA TYR A 410 -28.77 -7.22 17.99
C TYR A 410 -29.90 -7.01 16.98
N GLU A 411 -31.11 -7.49 17.25
CA GLU A 411 -32.26 -7.24 16.37
C GLU A 411 -32.58 -5.73 16.27
N ASP A 412 -32.50 -5.01 17.38
CA ASP A 412 -32.65 -3.55 17.44
C ASP A 412 -31.51 -2.83 16.69
N LEU A 413 -30.28 -3.32 16.81
CA LEU A 413 -29.13 -2.81 16.03
C LEU A 413 -29.33 -2.97 14.52
N VAL A 414 -29.88 -4.11 14.09
CA VAL A 414 -30.21 -4.34 12.67
C VAL A 414 -31.35 -3.43 12.21
N ALA A 415 -32.36 -3.20 13.06
CA ALA A 415 -33.44 -2.24 12.76
C ALA A 415 -32.89 -0.81 12.59
N ALA A 416 -32.00 -0.36 13.47
CA ALA A 416 -31.35 0.94 13.36
C ALA A 416 -30.51 1.06 12.08
N ALA A 417 -29.80 0.00 11.69
CA ALA A 417 -29.05 -0.04 10.43
C ALA A 417 -29.97 0.13 9.21
N LEU A 418 -31.13 -0.55 9.21
CA LEU A 418 -32.13 -0.43 8.16
C LEU A 418 -32.74 0.98 8.07
N GLU A 419 -32.95 1.66 9.20
CA GLU A 419 -33.41 3.05 9.22
C GLU A 419 -32.38 4.01 8.59
N THR A 420 -31.09 3.85 8.91
CA THR A 420 -30.00 4.63 8.31
C THR A 420 -29.83 4.35 6.81
N ILE A 421 -30.05 3.10 6.38
CA ILE A 421 -30.04 2.75 4.95
C ILE A 421 -31.24 3.38 4.23
N ALA A 422 -32.42 3.35 4.85
CA ALA A 422 -33.62 3.94 4.28
C ALA A 422 -33.55 5.47 4.15
N SER A 423 -32.77 6.15 5.00
CA SER A 423 -32.49 7.60 4.87
C SER A 423 -31.50 7.93 3.74
N GLY A 424 -30.83 6.91 3.18
CA GLY A 424 -29.82 7.07 2.13
C GLY A 424 -28.43 7.45 2.63
N GLU A 425 -28.19 7.40 3.95
CA GLU A 425 -26.88 7.69 4.53
C GLU A 425 -25.89 6.53 4.32
N LEU A 426 -26.39 5.30 4.22
CA LEU A 426 -25.63 4.08 3.98
C LEU A 426 -26.29 3.24 2.89
N ASP A 427 -25.49 2.60 2.03
CA ASP A 427 -25.96 1.55 1.10
C ASP A 427 -25.88 0.16 1.75
N LYS A 428 -24.88 -0.04 2.63
CA LYS A 428 -24.60 -1.28 3.34
C LYS A 428 -23.89 -0.98 4.64
N VAL A 429 -24.18 -1.73 5.70
CA VAL A 429 -23.34 -1.78 6.92
C VAL A 429 -23.29 -3.20 7.47
N VAL A 430 -22.15 -3.59 8.00
CA VAL A 430 -21.96 -4.89 8.63
C VAL A 430 -22.10 -4.70 10.12
N ALA A 431 -23.26 -5.05 10.68
CA ALA A 431 -23.53 -4.96 12.10
C ALA A 431 -23.07 -6.25 12.79
N ALA A 432 -22.24 -6.10 13.83
CA ALA A 432 -21.68 -7.19 14.60
C ALA A 432 -22.22 -7.21 16.04
N ARG A 433 -22.11 -8.39 16.64
CA ARG A 433 -22.36 -8.65 18.05
C ARG A 433 -21.27 -9.54 18.63
N SER A 434 -21.16 -9.53 19.94
CA SER A 434 -20.23 -10.37 20.69
C SER A 434 -20.97 -11.39 21.56
N LEU A 435 -20.31 -12.50 21.85
CA LEU A 435 -20.81 -13.56 22.73
C LEU A 435 -19.72 -13.90 23.74
N CYS A 436 -19.96 -13.59 25.02
CA CYS A 436 -19.04 -13.96 26.10
C CYS A 436 -19.36 -15.37 26.60
N ILE A 437 -18.33 -16.21 26.70
CA ILE A 437 -18.42 -17.59 27.20
C ILE A 437 -17.45 -17.71 28.36
N SER A 438 -18.00 -18.02 29.54
CA SER A 438 -17.18 -18.27 30.72
C SER A 438 -16.65 -19.70 30.72
N GLY A 439 -15.39 -19.85 31.09
CA GLY A 439 -14.69 -21.12 31.12
C GLY A 439 -13.18 -20.97 31.09
N THR A 440 -12.50 -21.96 31.66
CA THR A 440 -11.05 -22.09 31.56
C THR A 440 -10.75 -23.02 30.40
N LEU A 441 -10.17 -22.47 29.33
CA LEU A 441 -9.84 -23.19 28.10
C LEU A 441 -8.32 -23.27 27.90
N ASP A 442 -7.85 -24.30 27.22
CA ASP A 442 -6.47 -24.36 26.71
C ASP A 442 -6.41 -23.84 25.28
N GLU A 443 -5.69 -22.74 25.09
CA GLU A 443 -5.55 -22.04 23.83
C GLU A 443 -4.88 -22.89 22.74
N THR A 444 -3.98 -23.81 23.11
CA THR A 444 -3.31 -24.70 22.15
C THR A 444 -4.28 -25.75 21.63
N VAL A 445 -5.16 -26.28 22.50
CA VAL A 445 -6.21 -27.22 22.08
C VAL A 445 -7.21 -26.54 21.14
N ILE A 446 -7.57 -25.27 21.41
CA ILE A 446 -8.41 -24.48 20.51
C ILE A 446 -7.74 -24.36 19.13
N LEU A 447 -6.47 -23.95 19.08
CA LEU A 447 -5.74 -23.79 17.81
C LEU A 447 -5.63 -25.09 17.03
N LYS A 448 -5.33 -26.20 17.72
CA LYS A 448 -5.31 -27.54 17.10
C LYS A 448 -6.65 -27.85 16.43
N ARG A 449 -7.76 -27.66 17.16
CA ARG A 449 -9.11 -27.91 16.65
C ARG A 449 -9.50 -26.95 15.53
N LEU A 450 -9.04 -25.70 15.55
CA LEU A 450 -9.24 -24.75 14.44
C LEU A 450 -8.56 -25.24 13.17
N CYS A 451 -7.28 -25.63 13.24
CA CYS A 451 -6.55 -26.19 12.11
C CYS A 451 -7.23 -27.45 11.55
N GLU A 452 -7.67 -28.36 12.40
CA GLU A 452 -8.37 -29.59 11.99
C GLU A 452 -9.74 -29.31 11.37
N ARG A 453 -10.50 -28.35 11.92
CA ARG A 453 -11.88 -28.05 11.48
C ARG A 453 -11.93 -27.15 10.25
N PHE A 454 -10.91 -26.32 10.03
CA PHE A 454 -10.86 -25.27 9.00
C PHE A 454 -9.52 -25.25 8.24
N PRO A 455 -9.14 -26.33 7.53
CA PRO A 455 -7.82 -26.42 6.87
C PRO A 455 -7.58 -25.36 5.79
N ASN A 456 -8.65 -24.81 5.19
CA ASN A 456 -8.60 -23.74 4.18
C ASN A 456 -8.58 -22.32 4.77
N CYS A 457 -8.60 -22.18 6.10
CA CYS A 457 -8.58 -20.89 6.78
C CYS A 457 -7.19 -20.63 7.37
N ALA A 458 -6.82 -19.36 7.48
CA ALA A 458 -5.69 -18.95 8.28
C ALA A 458 -6.08 -18.99 9.76
N THR A 459 -5.60 -20.02 10.45
CA THR A 459 -5.67 -20.12 11.91
C THR A 459 -4.58 -19.24 12.50
N PHE A 460 -4.94 -18.34 13.41
CA PHE A 460 -4.01 -17.42 14.04
C PHE A 460 -4.19 -17.35 15.56
N ALA A 461 -3.13 -17.00 16.27
CA ALA A 461 -3.17 -16.54 17.66
C ALA A 461 -2.11 -15.47 17.90
N PHE A 462 -2.44 -14.47 18.72
CA PHE A 462 -1.51 -13.43 19.17
C PHE A 462 -1.62 -13.29 20.68
N ASP A 463 -0.50 -13.53 21.37
CA ASP A 463 -0.37 -13.47 22.82
C ASP A 463 0.81 -12.53 23.16
N TYR A 464 0.50 -11.24 23.36
CA TYR A 464 1.48 -10.16 23.55
C TYR A 464 1.43 -9.58 24.98
N GLY A 465 1.27 -10.46 25.97
CA GLY A 465 1.32 -10.09 27.40
C GLY A 465 -0.02 -9.63 27.99
N GLY A 466 -1.14 -9.99 27.35
CA GLY A 466 -2.50 -9.63 27.75
C GLY A 466 -3.49 -10.74 27.41
N PRO A 467 -4.74 -10.42 26.98
CA PRO A 467 -5.61 -11.41 26.39
C PRO A 467 -5.02 -12.01 25.10
N ILE A 468 -5.44 -13.21 24.75
CA ILE A 468 -5.02 -13.92 23.53
C ILE A 468 -6.08 -13.69 22.46
N PHE A 469 -5.71 -13.09 21.33
CA PHE A 469 -6.61 -12.95 20.18
C PHE A 469 -6.35 -14.09 19.20
N LEU A 470 -7.36 -14.92 18.95
CA LEU A 470 -7.24 -16.11 18.11
C LEU A 470 -8.43 -16.29 17.18
N GLY A 471 -8.27 -17.05 16.11
CA GLY A 471 -9.36 -17.31 15.16
C GLY A 471 -8.94 -18.15 13.97
N ALA A 472 -9.89 -18.37 13.05
CA ALA A 472 -9.66 -19.05 11.77
C ALA A 472 -10.32 -18.27 10.62
N SER A 473 -9.56 -17.40 9.97
CA SER A 473 -10.09 -16.51 8.94
C SER A 473 -10.12 -17.16 7.55
N PRO A 474 -11.27 -17.15 6.85
CA PRO A 474 -11.35 -17.55 5.45
C PRO A 474 -10.98 -16.43 4.48
N GLU A 475 -10.97 -15.17 4.92
CA GLU A 475 -10.97 -14.00 4.03
C GLU A 475 -9.57 -13.43 3.84
N LEU A 476 -9.03 -13.57 2.64
CA LEU A 476 -7.78 -12.91 2.22
C LEU A 476 -8.04 -11.42 1.99
N LEU A 477 -7.49 -10.58 2.86
CA LEU A 477 -7.46 -9.14 2.62
C LEU A 477 -6.44 -8.85 1.52
N ILE A 478 -5.22 -9.34 1.68
CA ILE A 478 -4.17 -9.24 0.66
C ILE A 478 -3.03 -10.24 0.89
N SER A 479 -2.54 -10.83 -0.18
CA SER A 479 -1.23 -11.48 -0.25
C SER A 479 -0.38 -10.76 -1.29
N ARG A 480 0.91 -10.61 -1.00
CA ARG A 480 1.87 -10.03 -1.93
C ARG A 480 3.12 -10.91 -1.99
N ASN A 481 3.55 -11.24 -3.20
CA ASN A 481 4.86 -11.83 -3.45
C ASN A 481 5.52 -11.12 -4.65
N GLY A 482 6.61 -10.39 -4.39
CA GLY A 482 7.21 -9.51 -5.39
C GLY A 482 6.23 -8.44 -5.88
N LEU A 483 5.88 -8.48 -7.16
CA LEU A 483 4.87 -7.60 -7.77
C LEU A 483 3.48 -8.22 -7.82
N ARG A 484 3.34 -9.53 -7.57
CA ARG A 484 2.04 -10.19 -7.58
C ARG A 484 1.25 -9.80 -6.34
N VAL A 485 0.01 -9.34 -6.54
CA VAL A 485 -0.96 -9.06 -5.49
C VAL A 485 -2.19 -9.92 -5.71
N ASP A 486 -2.65 -10.57 -4.64
CA ASP A 486 -3.85 -11.40 -4.62
C ASP A 486 -4.75 -11.02 -3.45
N THR A 487 -6.06 -11.02 -3.67
CA THR A 487 -7.11 -10.80 -2.67
C THR A 487 -8.37 -11.57 -3.08
N MET A 488 -9.43 -11.50 -2.26
CA MET A 488 -10.72 -12.06 -2.61
C MET A 488 -11.86 -11.16 -2.16
N ALA A 489 -12.92 -11.09 -2.97
CA ALA A 489 -14.23 -10.65 -2.49
C ALA A 489 -14.96 -11.86 -1.90
N LEU A 490 -15.36 -11.77 -0.63
CA LEU A 490 -16.10 -12.82 0.07
C LEU A 490 -17.32 -12.18 0.76
N ALA A 491 -18.51 -12.42 0.21
CA ALA A 491 -19.76 -11.86 0.74
C ALA A 491 -20.96 -12.60 0.16
N GLY A 492 -22.08 -12.54 0.87
CA GLY A 492 -23.29 -13.31 0.57
C GLY A 492 -23.17 -14.75 1.05
N SER A 493 -24.10 -15.19 1.89
CA SER A 493 -23.99 -16.42 2.68
C SER A 493 -25.22 -17.31 2.60
N ARG A 494 -25.01 -18.64 2.64
CA ARG A 494 -26.05 -19.61 2.99
C ARG A 494 -25.52 -20.66 3.96
N PRO A 495 -26.39 -21.26 4.81
CA PRO A 495 -26.00 -22.42 5.60
C PRO A 495 -25.62 -23.60 4.71
N ARG A 496 -24.88 -24.54 5.29
CA ARG A 496 -24.60 -25.86 4.73
C ARG A 496 -25.51 -26.89 5.39
N ASP A 497 -25.86 -27.94 4.64
CA ASP A 497 -26.60 -29.09 5.15
C ASP A 497 -25.76 -30.37 5.02
N GLN A 498 -26.03 -31.35 5.89
CA GLN A 498 -25.42 -32.68 5.82
C GLN A 498 -26.03 -33.51 4.68
N ASP A 499 -27.29 -33.29 4.34
CA ASP A 499 -27.93 -33.88 3.16
C ASP A 499 -27.42 -33.17 1.90
N SER A 500 -26.74 -33.92 1.02
CA SER A 500 -26.14 -33.38 -0.19
C SER A 500 -27.14 -32.73 -1.15
N ASN A 501 -28.40 -33.18 -1.15
CA ASN A 501 -29.43 -32.60 -2.02
C ASN A 501 -29.92 -31.27 -1.47
N ILE A 502 -30.15 -31.17 -0.16
CA ILE A 502 -30.52 -29.92 0.50
C ILE A 502 -29.38 -28.92 0.38
N ASP A 503 -28.14 -29.36 0.60
CA ASP A 503 -26.95 -28.52 0.46
C ASP A 503 -26.76 -27.97 -0.96
N ALA A 504 -27.05 -28.79 -1.97
CA ALA A 504 -27.04 -28.36 -3.38
C ALA A 504 -28.15 -27.36 -3.69
N GLN A 505 -29.35 -27.52 -3.11
CA GLN A 505 -30.44 -26.55 -3.24
C GLN A 505 -30.07 -25.21 -2.60
N LEU A 506 -29.56 -25.22 -1.36
CA LEU A 506 -29.08 -24.02 -0.66
C LEU A 506 -27.96 -23.31 -1.44
N ARG A 507 -27.11 -24.06 -2.13
CA ARG A 507 -26.06 -23.51 -3.00
C ARG A 507 -26.65 -22.83 -4.23
N GLU A 508 -27.62 -23.46 -4.88
CA GLU A 508 -28.31 -22.86 -6.03
C GLU A 508 -29.08 -21.60 -5.61
N GLU A 509 -29.73 -21.62 -4.44
CA GLU A 509 -30.36 -20.45 -3.85
C GLU A 509 -29.36 -19.32 -3.59
N LEU A 510 -28.16 -19.62 -3.09
CA LEU A 510 -27.09 -18.63 -2.91
C LEU A 510 -26.68 -17.99 -4.24
N ILE A 511 -26.46 -18.81 -5.27
CA ILE A 511 -25.99 -18.37 -6.59
C ILE A 511 -27.05 -17.55 -7.33
N THR A 512 -28.33 -17.85 -7.13
CA THR A 512 -29.46 -17.21 -7.82
C THR A 512 -30.08 -16.06 -7.02
N SER A 513 -29.78 -15.94 -5.72
CA SER A 513 -30.32 -14.89 -4.87
C SER A 513 -29.90 -13.49 -5.33
N VAL A 514 -30.89 -12.66 -5.65
CA VAL A 514 -30.68 -11.26 -6.03
C VAL A 514 -30.04 -10.47 -4.89
N LYS A 515 -30.45 -10.71 -3.64
CA LYS A 515 -29.90 -10.06 -2.44
C LYS A 515 -28.40 -10.36 -2.31
N GLU A 516 -28.05 -11.64 -2.23
CA GLU A 516 -26.66 -12.08 -1.98
C GLU A 516 -25.73 -11.65 -3.11
N ARG A 517 -26.18 -11.73 -4.37
CA ARG A 517 -25.40 -11.26 -5.52
C ARG A 517 -25.19 -9.75 -5.51
N ARG A 518 -26.21 -8.96 -5.14
CA ARG A 518 -26.09 -7.49 -5.03
C ARG A 518 -25.09 -7.14 -3.93
N GLU A 519 -25.17 -7.79 -2.79
CA GLU A 519 -24.21 -7.62 -1.69
C GLU A 519 -22.79 -7.98 -2.14
N HIS A 520 -22.62 -9.11 -2.84
CA HIS A 520 -21.32 -9.56 -3.32
C HIS A 520 -20.71 -8.60 -4.36
N GLN A 521 -21.53 -8.11 -5.30
CA GLN A 521 -21.06 -7.23 -6.36
C GLN A 521 -20.52 -5.90 -5.81
N ILE A 522 -21.13 -5.36 -4.75
CA ILE A 522 -20.64 -4.17 -4.05
C ILE A 522 -19.19 -4.37 -3.57
N VAL A 523 -18.88 -5.54 -2.99
CA VAL A 523 -17.53 -5.87 -2.50
C VAL A 523 -16.55 -6.02 -3.67
N VAL A 524 -16.95 -6.71 -4.74
CA VAL A 524 -16.11 -6.91 -5.94
C VAL A 524 -15.74 -5.56 -6.57
N ASP A 525 -16.71 -4.67 -6.73
CA ASP A 525 -16.49 -3.38 -7.39
C ASP A 525 -15.59 -2.46 -6.57
N ASP A 526 -15.77 -2.41 -5.24
CA ASP A 526 -14.92 -1.62 -4.34
C ASP A 526 -13.47 -2.12 -4.34
N ILE A 527 -13.25 -3.44 -4.22
CA ILE A 527 -11.89 -4.01 -4.23
C ILE A 527 -11.21 -3.74 -5.58
N ARG A 528 -11.91 -3.95 -6.71
CA ARG A 528 -11.33 -3.70 -8.04
C ARG A 528 -11.00 -2.23 -8.25
N ALA A 529 -11.88 -1.31 -7.84
CA ALA A 529 -11.62 0.12 -7.93
C ALA A 529 -10.42 0.53 -7.06
N THR A 530 -10.36 0.03 -5.82
CA THR A 530 -9.26 0.27 -4.88
C THR A 530 -7.92 -0.20 -5.44
N LEU A 531 -7.83 -1.44 -5.92
CA LEU A 531 -6.60 -1.99 -6.48
C LEU A 531 -6.12 -1.23 -7.73
N ARG A 532 -7.04 -0.86 -8.64
CA ARG A 532 -6.69 -0.04 -9.83
C ARG A 532 -6.14 1.32 -9.43
N ASN A 533 -6.78 1.99 -8.47
CA ASN A 533 -6.32 3.28 -7.97
C ASN A 533 -4.96 3.19 -7.29
N ALA A 534 -4.64 2.04 -6.69
CA ALA A 534 -3.34 1.74 -6.11
C ALA A 534 -2.28 1.28 -7.13
N GLY A 535 -2.57 1.28 -8.43
CA GLY A 535 -1.62 0.93 -9.49
C GLY A 535 -1.44 -0.57 -9.73
N VAL A 536 -2.44 -1.39 -9.36
CA VAL A 536 -2.47 -2.81 -9.71
C VAL A 536 -3.13 -3.00 -11.07
N LEU A 537 -2.37 -3.57 -12.00
CA LEU A 537 -2.87 -4.06 -13.27
C LEU A 537 -3.61 -5.37 -13.03
N LEU A 538 -4.94 -5.28 -12.90
CA LEU A 538 -5.78 -6.43 -12.61
C LEU A 538 -5.74 -7.47 -13.73
N ASP A 539 -5.76 -8.73 -13.34
CA ASP A 539 -6.01 -9.86 -14.23
C ASP A 539 -7.39 -9.71 -14.91
N GLY A 540 -7.64 -10.54 -15.93
CA GLY A 540 -8.96 -10.65 -16.55
C GLY A 540 -10.07 -10.98 -15.53
N ASN A 541 -11.33 -10.83 -15.95
CA ASN A 541 -12.46 -11.08 -15.04
C ASN A 541 -12.51 -12.54 -14.56
N SER A 542 -12.12 -12.80 -13.31
CA SER A 542 -12.39 -14.06 -12.62
C SER A 542 -13.89 -14.26 -12.39
N SER A 543 -14.36 -15.49 -12.48
CA SER A 543 -15.75 -15.87 -12.21
C SER A 543 -16.04 -15.93 -10.71
N THR A 544 -17.20 -15.42 -10.30
CA THR A 544 -17.74 -15.66 -8.96
C THR A 544 -18.07 -17.15 -8.79
N GLY A 545 -17.46 -17.78 -7.80
CA GLY A 545 -17.74 -19.16 -7.38
C GLY A 545 -18.36 -19.22 -6.00
N VAL A 546 -18.43 -20.44 -5.43
CA VAL A 546 -18.88 -20.67 -4.06
C VAL A 546 -17.74 -21.22 -3.23
N LEU A 547 -17.33 -20.49 -2.20
CA LEU A 547 -16.41 -20.99 -1.18
C LEU A 547 -17.21 -21.77 -0.13
N GLN A 548 -16.91 -23.05 0.01
CA GLN A 548 -17.58 -23.94 0.95
C GLN A 548 -16.78 -24.08 2.24
N LEU A 549 -17.44 -23.82 3.36
CA LEU A 549 -16.89 -23.96 4.70
C LEU A 549 -17.77 -24.98 5.46
N LYS A 550 -17.38 -25.37 6.68
CA LYS A 550 -18.04 -26.50 7.37
C LYS A 550 -19.54 -26.29 7.65
N ARG A 551 -19.94 -25.06 8.02
CA ARG A 551 -21.33 -24.72 8.43
C ARG A 551 -22.01 -23.73 7.48
N ASN A 552 -21.26 -23.08 6.61
CA ASN A 552 -21.77 -22.08 5.67
C ASN A 552 -21.00 -22.12 4.35
N GLN A 553 -21.57 -21.46 3.35
CA GLN A 553 -20.99 -21.27 2.03
C GLN A 553 -21.20 -19.83 1.59
N HIS A 554 -20.22 -19.30 0.85
CA HIS A 554 -20.13 -17.88 0.49
C HIS A 554 -19.94 -17.71 -1.00
N LEU A 555 -20.48 -16.63 -1.58
CA LEU A 555 -20.01 -16.22 -2.90
C LEU A 555 -18.57 -15.71 -2.76
N SER A 556 -17.70 -16.14 -3.66
CA SER A 556 -16.27 -15.82 -3.63
C SER A 556 -15.77 -15.46 -5.01
N THR A 557 -15.12 -14.31 -5.14
CA THR A 557 -14.47 -13.88 -6.39
C THR A 557 -13.00 -13.60 -6.11
N PRO A 558 -12.06 -14.44 -6.60
CA PRO A 558 -10.63 -14.12 -6.56
C PRO A 558 -10.32 -12.88 -7.39
N ILE A 559 -9.50 -11.98 -6.86
CA ILE A 559 -9.08 -10.76 -7.54
C ILE A 559 -7.57 -10.62 -7.36
N GLY A 560 -6.83 -10.43 -8.44
CA GLY A 560 -5.38 -10.28 -8.38
C GLY A 560 -4.84 -9.52 -9.58
N GLY A 561 -3.54 -9.27 -9.57
CA GLY A 561 -2.86 -8.56 -10.65
C GLY A 561 -1.39 -8.26 -10.33
N GLU A 562 -0.75 -7.53 -11.24
CA GLU A 562 0.63 -7.05 -11.07
C GLU A 562 0.64 -5.61 -10.54
N TRP A 563 1.35 -5.37 -9.46
CA TRP A 563 1.48 -4.07 -8.85
C TRP A 563 2.63 -3.28 -9.47
N THR A 564 2.30 -2.11 -10.04
CA THR A 564 3.23 -1.30 -10.84
C THR A 564 3.56 0.06 -10.23
N ALA A 565 3.07 0.32 -9.02
CA ALA A 565 3.32 1.56 -8.30
C ALA A 565 4.32 1.37 -7.16
N PHE A 566 5.08 2.43 -6.85
CA PHE A 566 6.11 2.43 -5.81
C PHE A 566 5.59 2.99 -4.47
N THR A 567 4.54 2.39 -3.89
CA THR A 567 4.11 2.70 -2.51
C THR A 567 4.45 1.54 -1.57
N SER A 568 4.24 1.68 -0.26
CA SER A 568 4.55 0.61 0.70
C SER A 568 3.45 -0.47 0.70
N THR A 569 3.78 -1.71 1.08
CA THR A 569 2.78 -2.79 1.23
C THR A 569 1.66 -2.38 2.19
N LEU A 570 2.00 -1.68 3.28
CA LEU A 570 1.03 -1.22 4.27
C LEU A 570 0.10 -0.12 3.73
N ASP A 571 0.54 0.68 2.76
CA ASP A 571 -0.37 1.61 2.07
C ASP A 571 -1.44 0.85 1.29
N LEU A 572 -1.06 -0.25 0.64
CA LEU A 572 -2.01 -1.10 -0.09
C LEU A 572 -2.99 -1.80 0.86
N VAL A 573 -2.52 -2.29 2.01
CA VAL A 573 -3.38 -2.82 3.08
C VAL A 573 -4.33 -1.74 3.59
N SER A 574 -3.83 -0.53 3.87
CA SER A 574 -4.63 0.62 4.33
C SER A 574 -5.68 1.05 3.30
N ASN A 575 -5.38 0.95 2.01
CA ASN A 575 -6.32 1.29 0.95
C ASN A 575 -7.45 0.27 0.82
N LEU A 576 -7.19 -1.02 1.09
CA LEU A 576 -8.21 -2.07 1.06
C LEU A 576 -9.05 -2.10 2.35
N HIS A 577 -8.45 -1.80 3.49
CA HIS A 577 -9.10 -1.98 4.78
C HIS A 577 -9.83 -0.71 5.29
N PRO A 578 -11.04 -0.85 5.87
CA PRO A 578 -11.92 -2.02 5.81
C PRO A 578 -12.64 -2.16 4.46
N THR A 579 -12.86 -3.40 4.02
CA THR A 579 -13.67 -3.67 2.83
C THR A 579 -15.18 -3.52 3.14
N PRO A 580 -16.04 -3.37 2.12
CA PRO A 580 -17.50 -3.41 2.32
C PRO A 580 -18.03 -4.77 2.83
N ALA A 581 -17.21 -5.83 2.82
CA ALA A 581 -17.58 -7.12 3.39
C ALA A 581 -17.58 -7.10 4.94
N VAL A 582 -16.88 -6.15 5.55
CA VAL A 582 -16.63 -6.13 7.01
C VAL A 582 -17.01 -4.81 7.68
N ALA A 583 -17.08 -3.71 6.92
CA ALA A 583 -17.58 -2.42 7.38
C ALA A 583 -18.90 -2.05 6.70
N GLY A 584 -18.87 -1.73 5.40
CA GLY A 584 -20.04 -1.27 4.66
C GLY A 584 -19.69 -0.30 3.54
N LEU A 585 -20.70 0.39 3.02
CA LEU A 585 -20.58 1.39 1.97
C LEU A 585 -21.58 2.54 2.22
N PRO A 586 -21.16 3.81 2.13
CA PRO A 586 -19.80 4.31 1.99
C PRO A 586 -18.87 3.94 3.16
N ARG A 587 -17.58 3.72 2.88
CA ARG A 587 -16.62 3.15 3.87
C ARG A 587 -16.51 3.95 5.16
N ARG A 588 -16.35 5.28 5.07
CA ARG A 588 -16.18 6.14 6.25
C ARG A 588 -17.46 6.21 7.07
N SER A 589 -18.59 6.49 6.43
CA SER A 589 -19.89 6.58 7.10
C SER A 589 -20.28 5.27 7.79
N SER A 590 -20.01 4.11 7.16
CA SER A 590 -20.28 2.80 7.78
C SER A 590 -19.37 2.52 8.98
N GLN A 591 -18.08 2.87 8.92
CA GLN A 591 -17.19 2.75 10.07
C GLN A 591 -17.59 3.68 11.22
N ASP A 592 -17.96 4.94 10.94
CA ASP A 592 -18.48 5.86 11.94
C ASP A 592 -19.76 5.30 12.56
N TRP A 593 -20.71 4.81 11.75
CA TRP A 593 -21.94 4.20 12.24
C TRP A 593 -21.66 3.02 13.17
N ILE A 594 -20.73 2.13 12.82
CA ILE A 594 -20.31 0.98 13.63
C ILE A 594 -19.77 1.46 14.98
N ASN A 595 -18.84 2.41 14.97
CA ASN A 595 -18.24 2.96 16.18
C ASN A 595 -19.28 3.61 17.11
N HIS A 596 -20.35 4.19 16.55
CA HIS A 596 -21.39 4.81 17.36
C HIS A 596 -22.40 3.82 17.92
N ASN A 597 -22.83 2.82 17.12
CA ASN A 597 -23.99 1.99 17.43
C ASN A 597 -23.68 0.61 18.04
N GLU A 598 -22.50 0.02 17.80
CA GLU A 598 -22.17 -1.29 18.37
C GLU A 598 -21.87 -1.22 19.89
N SER A 599 -22.28 -2.23 20.64
CA SER A 599 -22.11 -2.26 22.11
C SER A 599 -20.67 -2.55 22.58
N PHE A 600 -19.75 -2.84 21.67
CA PHE A 600 -18.37 -3.25 21.96
C PHE A 600 -17.37 -2.57 21.03
N ASP A 601 -16.11 -2.52 21.44
CA ASP A 601 -15.01 -2.09 20.56
C ASP A 601 -14.51 -3.28 19.75
N ARG A 602 -14.49 -3.14 18.42
CA ARG A 602 -13.97 -4.20 17.56
C ARG A 602 -12.48 -4.43 17.77
N GLY A 603 -11.70 -3.41 18.11
CA GLY A 603 -10.23 -3.53 18.18
C GLY A 603 -9.68 -4.26 16.96
N TRP A 604 -9.05 -5.43 17.15
CA TRP A 604 -8.53 -6.24 16.04
C TRP A 604 -9.57 -7.14 15.36
N TYR A 605 -10.76 -7.37 15.94
CA TYR A 605 -11.84 -8.07 15.24
C TYR A 605 -12.23 -7.32 13.96
N ALA A 606 -12.37 -8.07 12.86
CA ALA A 606 -12.56 -7.55 11.51
C ALA A 606 -11.42 -6.64 10.99
N GLY A 607 -10.33 -6.47 11.74
CA GLY A 607 -9.09 -5.77 11.34
C GLY A 607 -8.15 -6.66 10.51
N PRO A 608 -7.08 -6.09 9.92
CA PRO A 608 -6.02 -6.87 9.28
C PRO A 608 -5.19 -7.62 10.33
N VAL A 609 -4.97 -8.92 10.14
CA VAL A 609 -4.00 -9.73 10.89
C VAL A 609 -3.15 -10.54 9.94
N GLY A 610 -1.87 -10.73 10.23
CA GLY A 610 -0.97 -11.35 9.27
C GLY A 610 0.50 -11.14 9.55
N TRP A 611 1.30 -11.33 8.50
CA TRP A 611 2.74 -11.17 8.54
C TRP A 611 3.27 -10.38 7.33
N LEU A 612 4.43 -9.75 7.51
CA LEU A 612 5.11 -8.90 6.53
C LEU A 612 6.63 -9.04 6.68
N THR A 613 7.31 -9.27 5.57
CA THR A 613 8.79 -9.25 5.49
C THR A 613 9.27 -7.86 5.08
N LEU A 614 10.55 -7.54 5.31
CA LEU A 614 11.13 -6.25 4.89
C LEU A 614 11.16 -6.05 3.38
N ASN A 615 11.26 -7.12 2.59
CA ASN A 615 11.18 -7.03 1.12
C ASN A 615 9.73 -6.84 0.61
N GLY A 616 8.76 -6.82 1.52
CA GLY A 616 7.37 -6.51 1.24
C GLY A 616 6.49 -7.72 0.94
N ALA A 617 7.02 -8.94 0.91
CA ALA A 617 6.19 -10.14 0.86
C ALA A 617 5.34 -10.24 2.13
N CYS A 618 4.04 -10.50 1.97
CA CYS A 618 3.10 -10.49 3.08
C CYS A 618 1.90 -11.39 2.84
N GLU A 619 1.22 -11.71 3.92
CA GLU A 619 -0.17 -12.15 3.89
C GLU A 619 -0.93 -11.54 5.06
N PHE A 620 -1.99 -10.79 4.74
CA PHE A 620 -2.95 -10.25 5.71
C PHE A 620 -4.34 -10.82 5.42
N ARG A 621 -5.00 -11.24 6.49
CA ARG A 621 -6.37 -11.75 6.52
C ARG A 621 -7.24 -10.78 7.30
N VAL A 622 -8.54 -10.77 7.01
CA VAL A 622 -9.50 -10.08 7.88
C VAL A 622 -9.75 -10.96 9.09
N ALA A 623 -9.58 -10.47 10.31
CA ALA A 623 -9.73 -11.25 11.54
C ALA A 623 -11.20 -11.59 11.88
N LEU A 624 -11.79 -12.49 11.10
CA LEU A 624 -13.13 -13.05 11.28
C LEU A 624 -13.06 -14.42 11.94
N ARG A 625 -14.22 -14.90 12.43
CA ARG A 625 -14.31 -16.18 13.18
C ARG A 625 -13.24 -16.23 14.25
N SER A 626 -13.22 -15.18 15.04
CA SER A 626 -12.21 -14.92 16.03
C SER A 626 -12.85 -14.68 17.40
N GLY A 627 -12.02 -14.86 18.43
CA GLY A 627 -12.37 -14.57 19.80
C GLY A 627 -11.18 -13.98 20.52
N LEU A 628 -11.49 -13.18 21.54
CA LEU A 628 -10.54 -12.63 22.47
C LEU A 628 -10.66 -13.39 23.78
N MET A 629 -9.64 -14.17 24.12
CA MET A 629 -9.60 -15.03 25.29
C MET A 629 -8.87 -14.33 26.43
N GLN A 630 -9.51 -14.25 27.59
CA GLN A 630 -8.99 -13.61 28.79
C GLN A 630 -9.23 -14.51 30.00
N LYS A 631 -8.19 -15.21 30.47
CA LYS A 631 -8.21 -16.11 31.65
C LYS A 631 -9.38 -17.11 31.65
N ASP A 632 -10.50 -16.71 32.22
CA ASP A 632 -11.68 -17.53 32.49
C ASP A 632 -12.86 -17.15 31.58
N ASP A 633 -12.66 -16.31 30.57
CA ASP A 633 -13.68 -15.96 29.59
C ASP A 633 -13.09 -15.93 28.17
N ILE A 634 -13.92 -16.24 27.18
CA ILE A 634 -13.64 -15.98 25.77
C ILE A 634 -14.80 -15.19 25.15
N MET A 635 -14.48 -14.03 24.58
CA MET A 635 -15.43 -13.21 23.84
C MET A 635 -15.33 -13.53 22.36
N LEU A 636 -16.36 -14.15 21.78
CA LEU A 636 -16.46 -14.44 20.35
C LEU A 636 -17.12 -13.27 19.62
N PHE A 637 -16.82 -13.09 18.33
CA PHE A 637 -17.42 -12.05 17.51
C PHE A 637 -18.04 -12.60 16.22
N ALA A 638 -19.20 -12.05 15.83
CA ALA A 638 -19.84 -12.35 14.55
C ALA A 638 -20.63 -11.14 14.05
N GLY A 639 -20.68 -10.92 12.74
CA GLY A 639 -21.49 -9.87 12.11
C GLY A 639 -22.18 -10.31 10.84
N GLY A 640 -23.21 -9.58 10.45
CA GLY A 640 -24.06 -9.79 9.27
C GLY A 640 -24.10 -8.54 8.39
N GLY A 641 -24.12 -8.73 7.07
CA GLY A 641 -24.17 -7.65 6.10
C GLY A 641 -25.60 -7.15 5.93
N ILE A 642 -25.89 -5.96 6.47
CA ILE A 642 -27.22 -5.35 6.43
C ILE A 642 -27.35 -4.50 5.17
N ILE A 643 -28.36 -4.82 4.36
CA ILE A 643 -28.75 -4.07 3.17
C ILE A 643 -30.26 -3.87 3.15
N GLU A 644 -30.75 -3.05 2.23
CA GLU A 644 -32.18 -2.91 1.96
C GLU A 644 -32.85 -4.29 1.78
N GLY A 645 -33.89 -4.55 2.58
CA GLY A 645 -34.61 -5.83 2.57
C GLY A 645 -34.07 -6.91 3.53
N SER A 646 -33.02 -6.63 4.30
CA SER A 646 -32.63 -7.47 5.44
C SER A 646 -33.74 -7.55 6.49
N VAL A 647 -33.80 -8.66 7.22
CA VAL A 647 -34.81 -8.93 8.26
C VAL A 647 -34.08 -9.23 9.57
N PRO A 648 -34.30 -8.48 10.67
CA PRO A 648 -33.54 -8.62 11.93
C PRO A 648 -33.39 -10.07 12.42
N SER A 649 -34.49 -10.82 12.45
CA SER A 649 -34.47 -12.22 12.92
C SER A 649 -33.68 -13.16 12.01
N HIS A 650 -33.62 -12.89 10.69
CA HIS A 650 -32.80 -13.67 9.77
C HIS A 650 -31.31 -13.36 9.94
N GLU A 651 -30.96 -12.09 10.15
CA GLU A 651 -29.58 -11.65 10.37
C GLU A 651 -29.06 -12.17 11.74
N LEU A 652 -29.94 -12.24 12.75
CA LEU A 652 -29.67 -12.91 14.03
C LEU A 652 -29.37 -14.40 13.84
N ALA A 653 -30.17 -15.09 13.02
CA ALA A 653 -29.94 -16.50 12.70
C ALA A 653 -28.60 -16.70 11.95
N GLU A 654 -28.25 -15.79 11.04
CA GLU A 654 -26.98 -15.83 10.31
C GLU A 654 -25.78 -15.68 11.25
N THR A 655 -25.78 -14.68 12.14
CA THR A 655 -24.69 -14.50 13.12
C THR A 655 -24.62 -15.65 14.11
N SER A 656 -25.75 -16.26 14.46
CA SER A 656 -25.80 -17.47 15.29
C SER A 656 -25.04 -18.64 14.64
N ILE A 657 -25.28 -18.88 13.34
CA ILE A 657 -24.54 -19.90 12.56
C ILE A 657 -23.05 -19.56 12.47
N LYS A 658 -22.68 -18.27 12.38
CA LYS A 658 -21.27 -17.85 12.38
C LYS A 658 -20.60 -18.16 13.74
N PHE A 659 -21.30 -17.99 14.87
CA PHE A 659 -20.80 -18.41 16.18
C PHE A 659 -20.60 -19.93 16.27
N GLU A 660 -21.47 -20.76 15.68
CA GLU A 660 -21.33 -22.23 15.71
C GLU A 660 -19.97 -22.74 15.19
N ALA A 661 -19.33 -21.99 14.30
CA ALA A 661 -17.98 -22.29 13.82
C ALA A 661 -16.97 -22.37 14.98
N LEU A 662 -17.01 -21.41 15.90
CA LEU A 662 -16.15 -21.36 17.08
C LEU A 662 -16.74 -22.16 18.25
N LEU A 663 -18.05 -22.13 18.47
CA LEU A 663 -18.69 -22.90 19.55
C LEU A 663 -18.38 -24.39 19.46
N GLY A 664 -18.35 -24.96 18.25
CA GLY A 664 -18.00 -26.38 18.10
C GLY A 664 -16.50 -26.68 18.23
N VAL A 665 -15.63 -25.66 18.09
CA VAL A 665 -14.23 -25.78 18.50
C VAL A 665 -14.14 -25.86 20.02
N LEU A 666 -14.98 -25.09 20.72
CA LEU A 666 -15.12 -25.09 22.18
C LEU A 666 -15.92 -26.28 22.73
N GLY A 667 -16.39 -27.21 21.87
CA GLY A 667 -17.17 -28.37 22.30
C GLY A 667 -18.60 -28.07 22.75
N LEU A 668 -19.13 -26.89 22.40
CA LEU A 668 -20.50 -26.45 22.73
C LEU A 668 -21.50 -26.68 21.59
N SER A 669 -21.04 -27.06 20.40
CA SER A 669 -21.88 -27.47 19.28
C SER A 669 -21.19 -28.55 18.44
N GLU A 670 -21.94 -29.42 17.76
CA GLU A 670 -21.37 -30.49 16.91
C GLU A 670 -20.64 -29.94 15.65
#